data_AF-K1PD13-F1
#
_entry.id   AF-K1PD13-F1
#
_cell.length_a   1.000
_cell.length_b   1.000
_cell.length_c   1.000
_cell.angle_alpha   90.00
_cell.angle_beta   90.00
_cell.angle_gamma   90.00
#
_symmetry.space_group_name_H-M   'P 1'
#
loop_
_entity.id
_entity.type
_entity.pdbx_description
1 polymer ?
#
loop_
_entity_poly.entity_id
_entity_poly.type
_entity_poly.pdbx_seq_one_letter_code
_entity_poly.pdbx_strand_id
1 'polypeptide(L)'
;MSGSTEKSNKSKGRKPPSYHSRQIPPPKPPKTKKDDIFSLEKYQHVDDYVLNAPPKLLMGSFKELIRYLTAEEDWDDVAKARAIFRWVTAIDVYSLKVDSDPPTHSPLEYFTKIQKNQGNHAHLVSGLCQMAGLPCVIISGMNKSAAYEIGSKCERKQMGAQWNAVYIQDDWRFIDAFWASACVVGKKSSEWTLVDSDGNVTQEDEEESEGETQHRVNEFYFLPDPDQLIWTHFPDEQDWQLLAKPITVKDYETHVYVRERFYYLGINFTPQSEMKCILNTKDGEISLSFSLPPDRSEFFRFKYMLYKNRSADGDQSGADVNLDRFVLFEHTADSLRFALRFPLSGKFKMDIFGLDTRQSDIFDLTCTYLIHCPNAQKNCLPLPDCPPIGWGFGGEAKNAGLEAKSHDGAIIITKDGKVEIKLGAHKDIRLHQLLKNTIVDEATLSKYAVIREENGEFIVDLRLPQGGEYALKLYANEDGEDGEAGNVLNYLIKCNEKNLSNKPFPNITDGFLGKKSIADALGVKALSHKDGKIHSKDGRTRLEFQAKNNMELVCELHSNDPNATKHMKVYPKEVNGKWIFDVDMPIEGEYSVNIFAKKKGDENKRIYNVYSYMIESDGHELENGEENESKDDEDTKEEIKVVTETVQTSEKEILIPVPKGFDNVVACLHRRHADDPPNAQDLEFMEQDGMKLFKATFDEYGEYIMDLYQKDENGQLKNLARYQVNRKPASELYQDDARLLMEQLQSDMKQNREDEERKQDESDKELGALKRDIQRAMDLKDPEMLERSIAAFEATNPPENDKLLQKAKRLLELLRAKEELNTASHSRSLQDLDKAIARAKAANYDSLLDLQIVMAGRLRDQLHRIEKLRHSVLNMDNRTISEIRTYGNPPDGVHQSLQAAFLLLGNSKKDVKVWKTCQSILGKTGRDSVMRKISGFDPKDCYLDVALSAKAVIEPYSLEQIRDVSAGAATFFVWAKGMIEEVEATGGAQRPDDKMKDTSTSKKGGAGQGAKKKRK
;
A
#
# COMPACT_ATOMS: atom_id res chain seq x y z
N MET A 1 -9.12 66.29 -82.51
CA MET A 1 -9.30 67.03 -81.24
C MET A 1 -10.32 66.29 -80.40
N SER A 2 -9.87 65.55 -79.40
CA SER A 2 -10.70 64.97 -78.35
C SER A 2 -9.80 64.86 -77.13
N GLY A 3 -9.90 65.86 -76.26
CA GLY A 3 -9.15 65.98 -75.03
C GLY A 3 -9.95 65.43 -73.85
N SER A 4 -9.24 64.65 -73.06
CA SER A 4 -9.63 63.90 -71.87
C SER A 4 -9.98 64.80 -70.68
N THR A 5 -10.83 64.32 -69.77
CA THR A 5 -10.78 64.72 -68.35
C THR A 5 -11.35 63.60 -67.47
N GLU A 6 -10.53 63.16 -66.51
CA GLU A 6 -10.83 62.16 -65.49
C GLU A 6 -11.92 62.61 -64.51
N LYS A 7 -12.74 61.67 -64.03
CA LYS A 7 -13.49 61.80 -62.77
C LYS A 7 -13.36 60.53 -61.94
N SER A 8 -13.07 60.76 -60.66
CA SER A 8 -12.75 59.80 -59.62
C SER A 8 -13.93 58.89 -59.21
N ASN A 9 -13.59 57.63 -58.92
CA ASN A 9 -14.50 56.60 -58.47
C ASN A 9 -14.60 56.64 -56.94
N LYS A 10 -15.76 57.04 -56.39
CA LYS A 10 -16.07 56.90 -54.95
C LYS A 10 -16.72 55.54 -54.70
N SER A 11 -16.03 54.70 -53.92
CA SER A 11 -16.51 53.42 -53.42
C SER A 11 -17.74 53.59 -52.52
N LYS A 12 -18.82 52.88 -52.85
CA LYS A 12 -20.04 52.79 -52.04
C LYS A 12 -19.73 52.06 -50.72
N GLY A 13 -19.84 52.77 -49.60
CA GLY A 13 -19.81 52.16 -48.26
C GLY A 13 -20.99 51.20 -48.08
N ARG A 14 -20.70 49.94 -47.76
CA ARG A 14 -21.70 48.98 -47.24
C ARG A 14 -22.12 49.45 -45.85
N LYS A 15 -23.43 49.56 -45.62
CA LYS A 15 -24.02 49.82 -44.30
C LYS A 15 -23.64 48.68 -43.32
N PRO A 16 -23.44 48.96 -42.02
CA PRO A 16 -23.21 47.92 -41.02
C PRO A 16 -24.43 46.98 -40.93
N PRO A 17 -24.24 45.69 -40.63
CA PRO A 17 -25.36 44.75 -40.48
C PRO A 17 -26.27 45.19 -39.32
N SER A 18 -27.58 45.09 -39.53
CA SER A 18 -28.59 45.24 -38.49
C SER A 18 -28.70 43.93 -37.70
N TYR A 19 -28.29 43.94 -36.43
CA TYR A 19 -28.16 42.73 -35.58
C TYR A 19 -29.42 42.31 -34.82
N HIS A 20 -30.62 42.81 -35.17
CA HIS A 20 -31.87 42.51 -34.43
C HIS A 20 -32.85 41.57 -35.15
N SER A 21 -32.46 40.88 -36.23
CA SER A 21 -33.43 40.13 -37.07
C SER A 21 -33.18 38.64 -37.29
N ARG A 22 -32.18 38.00 -36.66
CA ARG A 22 -32.11 36.54 -36.64
C ARG A 22 -33.00 36.02 -35.51
N GLN A 23 -34.10 35.34 -35.86
CA GLN A 23 -34.82 34.52 -34.89
C GLN A 23 -33.82 33.55 -34.24
N ILE A 24 -33.73 33.58 -32.91
CA ILE A 24 -32.88 32.67 -32.15
C ILE A 24 -33.38 31.24 -32.42
N PRO A 25 -32.53 30.30 -32.88
CA PRO A 25 -32.94 28.92 -33.10
C PRO A 25 -33.54 28.30 -31.83
N PRO A 26 -34.60 27.48 -31.92
CA PRO A 26 -35.15 26.84 -30.74
C PRO A 26 -34.12 25.89 -30.10
N PRO A 27 -34.16 25.71 -28.77
CA PRO A 27 -33.33 24.72 -28.08
C PRO A 27 -33.63 23.32 -28.61
N LYS A 28 -32.57 22.58 -28.96
CA LYS A 28 -32.64 21.19 -29.41
C LYS A 28 -31.36 20.45 -29.01
N PRO A 29 -31.40 19.14 -28.76
CA PRO A 29 -30.19 18.36 -28.53
C PRO A 29 -29.20 18.51 -29.69
N PRO A 30 -27.90 18.70 -29.40
CA PRO A 30 -26.88 18.77 -30.44
C PRO A 30 -26.72 17.41 -31.13
N LYS A 31 -26.35 17.42 -32.41
CA LYS A 31 -26.16 16.21 -33.22
C LYS A 31 -24.75 15.64 -33.11
N THR A 32 -23.78 16.50 -32.84
CA THR A 32 -22.36 16.14 -32.68
C THR A 32 -21.91 16.32 -31.24
N LYS A 33 -20.85 15.64 -30.84
CA LYS A 33 -20.19 15.81 -29.55
C LYS A 33 -19.17 16.95 -29.58
N LYS A 34 -18.70 17.38 -28.42
CA LYS A 34 -17.58 18.33 -28.27
C LYS A 34 -16.37 17.90 -29.10
N ASP A 35 -15.95 16.65 -28.96
CA ASP A 35 -14.74 16.11 -29.59
C ASP A 35 -14.83 16.03 -31.12
N ASP A 36 -16.04 16.05 -31.69
CA ASP A 36 -16.24 16.08 -33.15
C ASP A 36 -15.94 17.47 -33.75
N ILE A 37 -16.06 18.55 -32.96
CA ILE A 37 -15.98 19.93 -33.44
C ILE A 37 -14.79 20.73 -32.85
N PHE A 38 -14.26 20.29 -31.71
CA PHE A 38 -13.19 20.95 -30.97
C PHE A 38 -12.14 19.97 -30.46
N SER A 39 -10.88 20.29 -30.72
CA SER A 39 -9.73 19.69 -30.04
C SER A 39 -8.72 20.79 -29.70
N LEU A 40 -8.10 20.71 -28.52
CA LEU A 40 -7.19 21.75 -28.06
C LEU A 40 -6.02 21.95 -29.04
N GLU A 41 -5.45 20.86 -29.56
CA GLU A 41 -4.37 20.87 -30.54
C GLU A 41 -4.70 21.69 -31.80
N LYS A 42 -5.94 21.57 -32.30
CA LYS A 42 -6.38 22.28 -33.50
C LYS A 42 -6.54 23.79 -33.25
N TYR A 43 -6.98 24.19 -32.06
CA TYR A 43 -7.25 25.59 -31.72
C TYR A 43 -6.16 26.22 -30.84
N GLN A 44 -5.02 25.56 -30.63
CA GLN A 44 -3.90 26.09 -29.84
C GLN A 44 -3.42 27.46 -30.35
N HIS A 45 -3.42 27.66 -31.66
CA HIS A 45 -3.06 28.94 -32.28
C HIS A 45 -4.00 30.09 -31.86
N VAL A 46 -5.28 29.80 -31.58
CA VAL A 46 -6.25 30.78 -31.06
C VAL A 46 -5.89 31.16 -29.63
N ASP A 47 -5.59 30.16 -28.80
CA ASP A 47 -5.16 30.38 -27.41
C ASP A 47 -3.89 31.23 -27.35
N ASP A 48 -2.88 30.88 -28.15
CA ASP A 48 -1.61 31.62 -28.20
C ASP A 48 -1.84 33.07 -28.63
N TYR A 49 -2.70 33.32 -29.61
CA TYR A 49 -3.04 34.68 -30.04
C TYR A 49 -3.75 35.48 -28.94
N VAL A 50 -4.71 34.85 -28.26
CA VAL A 50 -5.57 35.48 -27.25
C VAL A 50 -4.80 35.76 -25.95
N LEU A 51 -3.94 34.85 -25.53
CA LEU A 51 -3.11 35.04 -24.33
C LEU A 51 -2.04 36.12 -24.53
N ASN A 52 -1.69 36.44 -25.77
CA ASN A 52 -0.83 37.57 -26.14
C ASN A 52 -1.60 38.90 -26.32
N ALA A 53 -2.88 38.96 -25.95
CA ALA A 53 -3.67 40.18 -26.03
C ALA A 53 -3.00 41.36 -25.30
N PRO A 54 -2.82 42.53 -25.97
CA PRO A 54 -2.21 43.69 -25.33
C PRO A 54 -2.96 44.15 -24.07
N PRO A 55 -2.29 44.41 -22.94
CA PRO A 55 -2.94 44.81 -21.68
C PRO A 55 -3.85 46.05 -21.80
N LYS A 56 -3.54 46.94 -22.74
CA LYS A 56 -4.37 48.11 -23.08
C LYS A 56 -5.82 47.75 -23.46
N LEU A 57 -6.08 46.53 -23.94
CA LEU A 57 -7.43 46.07 -24.28
C LEU A 57 -8.31 45.90 -23.04
N LEU A 58 -7.71 45.61 -21.88
CA LEU A 58 -8.43 45.52 -20.61
C LEU A 58 -8.95 46.89 -20.15
N MET A 59 -8.22 47.96 -20.49
CA MET A 59 -8.57 49.35 -20.18
C MET A 59 -9.35 50.05 -21.30
N GLY A 60 -9.45 49.42 -22.48
CA GLY A 60 -10.11 49.97 -23.67
C GLY A 60 -11.61 49.69 -23.70
N SER A 61 -12.21 49.80 -24.89
CA SER A 61 -13.63 49.48 -25.09
C SER A 61 -13.86 48.01 -25.47
N PHE A 62 -15.02 47.46 -25.11
CA PHE A 62 -15.44 46.11 -25.54
C PHE A 62 -15.41 45.92 -27.07
N LYS A 63 -15.62 46.99 -27.85
CA LYS A 63 -15.57 46.93 -29.33
C LYS A 63 -14.15 46.70 -29.84
N GLU A 64 -13.16 47.34 -29.22
CA GLU A 64 -11.75 47.14 -29.57
C GLU A 64 -11.29 45.74 -29.18
N LEU A 65 -11.72 45.26 -28.01
CA LEU A 65 -11.46 43.91 -27.55
C LEU A 65 -12.03 42.87 -28.53
N ILE A 66 -13.31 42.96 -28.88
CA ILE A 66 -13.92 42.02 -29.83
C ILE A 66 -13.29 42.11 -31.21
N ARG A 67 -12.93 43.30 -31.69
CA ARG A 67 -12.21 43.41 -32.96
C ARG A 67 -10.87 42.67 -32.91
N TYR A 68 -10.19 42.64 -31.76
CA TYR A 68 -8.97 41.87 -31.58
C TYR A 68 -9.25 40.36 -31.46
N LEU A 69 -10.19 39.96 -30.60
CA LEU A 69 -10.62 38.58 -30.37
C LEU A 69 -11.40 37.95 -31.53
N THR A 70 -11.71 38.73 -32.58
CA THR A 70 -12.29 38.23 -33.84
C THR A 70 -11.53 38.68 -35.10
N ALA A 71 -10.25 39.08 -34.96
CA ALA A 71 -9.49 39.77 -36.01
C ALA A 71 -9.16 38.92 -37.25
N GLU A 72 -8.87 37.63 -37.07
CA GLU A 72 -8.42 36.77 -38.17
C GLU A 72 -9.61 36.39 -39.07
N GLU A 73 -9.43 36.52 -40.39
CA GLU A 73 -10.50 36.34 -41.38
C GLU A 73 -10.95 34.87 -41.50
N ASP A 74 -10.10 33.91 -41.12
CA ASP A 74 -10.35 32.47 -41.18
C ASP A 74 -10.96 31.88 -39.90
N TRP A 75 -11.17 32.69 -38.86
CA TRP A 75 -11.80 32.23 -37.63
C TRP A 75 -13.26 31.83 -37.85
N ASP A 76 -13.52 30.52 -37.71
CA ASP A 76 -14.85 29.97 -37.66
C ASP A 76 -15.56 30.29 -36.32
N ASP A 77 -16.81 29.88 -36.20
CA ASP A 77 -17.62 30.19 -35.02
C ASP A 77 -17.06 29.51 -33.74
N VAL A 78 -16.41 28.34 -33.88
CA VAL A 78 -15.74 27.65 -32.77
C VAL A 78 -14.51 28.45 -32.31
N ALA A 79 -13.67 28.92 -33.24
CA ALA A 79 -12.49 29.73 -32.94
C ALA A 79 -12.87 31.04 -32.24
N LYS A 80 -13.92 31.73 -32.70
CA LYS A 80 -14.43 32.95 -32.06
C LYS A 80 -14.93 32.68 -30.63
N ALA A 81 -15.70 31.62 -30.44
CA ALA A 81 -16.17 31.22 -29.12
C ALA A 81 -15.01 30.84 -28.20
N ARG A 82 -14.01 30.11 -28.72
CA ARG A 82 -12.78 29.75 -28.01
C ARG A 82 -12.00 30.98 -27.59
N ALA A 83 -11.85 31.95 -28.48
CA ALA A 83 -11.13 33.17 -28.20
C ALA A 83 -11.77 33.98 -27.06
N ILE A 84 -13.10 34.11 -27.09
CA ILE A 84 -13.86 34.76 -26.02
C ILE A 84 -13.72 33.99 -24.70
N PHE A 85 -13.95 32.68 -24.71
CA PHE A 85 -13.84 31.83 -23.53
C PHE A 85 -12.45 31.90 -22.91
N ARG A 86 -11.40 31.74 -23.72
CA ARG A 86 -10.01 31.73 -23.25
C ARG A 86 -9.60 33.08 -22.69
N TRP A 87 -10.01 34.17 -23.32
CA TRP A 87 -9.72 35.52 -22.82
C TRP A 87 -10.39 35.79 -21.48
N VAL A 88 -11.68 35.46 -21.34
CA VAL A 88 -12.42 35.66 -20.09
C VAL A 88 -11.83 34.80 -18.96
N THR A 89 -11.55 33.53 -19.23
CA THR A 89 -11.08 32.58 -18.21
C THR A 89 -9.62 32.75 -17.83
N ALA A 90 -8.78 33.36 -18.68
CA ALA A 90 -7.38 33.63 -18.38
C ALA A 90 -7.19 34.71 -17.29
N ILE A 91 -8.23 35.50 -16.99
CA ILE A 91 -8.16 36.57 -16.00
C ILE A 91 -8.59 36.02 -14.64
N ASP A 92 -7.66 36.02 -13.69
CA ASP A 92 -7.98 35.72 -12.29
C ASP A 92 -8.67 36.94 -11.65
N VAL A 93 -10.00 36.93 -11.67
CA VAL A 93 -10.84 38.01 -11.15
C VAL A 93 -10.64 38.22 -9.65
N TYR A 94 -10.36 37.16 -8.90
CA TYR A 94 -10.28 37.22 -7.44
C TYR A 94 -8.91 37.72 -6.96
N SER A 95 -7.85 37.45 -7.72
CA SER A 95 -6.49 37.99 -7.47
C SER A 95 -6.23 39.32 -8.19
N LEU A 96 -7.17 39.83 -8.98
CA LEU A 96 -7.00 41.05 -9.76
C LEU A 96 -6.80 42.27 -8.85
N LYS A 97 -5.63 42.92 -8.96
CA LYS A 97 -5.32 44.18 -8.28
C LYS A 97 -5.61 45.35 -9.20
N VAL A 98 -6.40 46.30 -8.71
CA VAL A 98 -6.79 47.51 -9.44
C VAL A 98 -6.16 48.71 -8.76
N ASP A 99 -5.04 49.18 -9.31
CA ASP A 99 -4.23 50.27 -8.72
C ASP A 99 -4.85 51.68 -8.94
N SER A 100 -5.80 51.80 -9.87
CA SER A 100 -6.47 53.05 -10.24
C SER A 100 -7.92 52.80 -10.67
N ASP A 101 -8.81 53.78 -10.51
CA ASP A 101 -10.20 53.65 -10.92
C ASP A 101 -10.34 53.19 -12.38
N PRO A 102 -11.05 52.07 -12.64
CA PRO A 102 -11.13 51.50 -13.97
C PRO A 102 -11.93 52.43 -14.91
N PRO A 103 -11.54 52.57 -16.19
CA PRO A 103 -12.29 53.39 -17.15
C PRO A 103 -13.74 52.93 -17.30
N THR A 104 -14.67 53.87 -17.38
CA THR A 104 -16.11 53.56 -17.54
C THR A 104 -16.37 52.78 -18.83
N HIS A 105 -17.19 51.74 -18.74
CA HIS A 105 -17.51 50.79 -19.82
C HIS A 105 -16.31 49.99 -20.37
N SER A 106 -15.24 49.85 -19.59
CA SER A 106 -14.09 48.99 -19.93
C SER A 106 -14.28 47.56 -19.44
N PRO A 107 -13.57 46.57 -20.03
CA PRO A 107 -13.54 45.22 -19.48
C PRO A 107 -13.00 45.15 -18.05
N LEU A 108 -12.02 45.98 -17.68
CA LEU A 108 -11.50 46.07 -16.31
C LEU A 108 -12.61 46.44 -15.31
N GLU A 109 -13.42 47.46 -15.63
CA GLU A 109 -14.56 47.86 -14.79
C GLU A 109 -15.55 46.70 -14.60
N TYR A 110 -15.77 45.90 -15.64
CA TYR A 110 -16.68 44.76 -15.57
C TYR A 110 -16.13 43.64 -14.69
N PHE A 111 -14.84 43.31 -14.79
CA PHE A 111 -14.22 42.34 -13.86
C PHE A 111 -14.26 42.84 -12.41
N THR A 112 -14.08 44.14 -12.15
CA THR A 112 -14.29 44.71 -10.81
C THR A 112 -15.74 44.58 -10.34
N LYS A 113 -16.73 44.68 -11.24
CA LYS A 113 -18.13 44.42 -10.90
C LYS A 113 -18.37 42.95 -10.55
N ILE A 114 -17.75 42.01 -11.25
CA ILE A 114 -17.81 40.58 -10.92
C ILE A 114 -17.22 40.36 -9.52
N GLN A 115 -16.04 40.90 -9.23
CA GLN A 115 -15.39 40.80 -7.92
C GLN A 115 -16.26 41.35 -6.77
N LYS A 116 -17.07 42.39 -7.04
CA LYS A 116 -18.00 43.02 -6.09
C LYS A 116 -19.41 42.41 -6.07
N ASN A 117 -19.63 41.25 -6.72
CA ASN A 117 -20.94 40.60 -6.87
C ASN A 117 -22.03 41.50 -7.51
N GLN A 118 -21.63 42.43 -8.39
CA GLN A 118 -22.50 43.33 -9.15
C GLN A 118 -22.61 42.96 -10.64
N GLY A 119 -21.95 41.87 -11.04
CA GLY A 119 -21.99 41.28 -12.38
C GLY A 119 -21.56 39.82 -12.32
N ASN A 120 -21.66 39.10 -13.43
CA ASN A 120 -21.19 37.71 -13.50
C ASN A 120 -20.62 37.36 -14.88
N HIS A 121 -19.91 36.24 -14.95
CA HIS A 121 -19.26 35.76 -16.17
C HIS A 121 -20.26 35.47 -17.30
N ALA A 122 -21.46 34.95 -16.98
CA ALA A 122 -22.45 34.59 -17.98
C ALA A 122 -22.96 35.80 -18.79
N HIS A 123 -23.13 36.95 -18.14
CA HIS A 123 -23.49 38.20 -18.81
C HIS A 123 -22.34 38.76 -19.65
N LEU A 124 -21.10 38.65 -19.17
CA LEU A 124 -19.91 39.07 -19.92
C LEU A 124 -19.77 38.26 -21.21
N VAL A 125 -19.79 36.93 -21.12
CA VAL A 125 -19.68 36.04 -22.28
C VAL A 125 -20.83 36.27 -23.27
N SER A 126 -22.07 36.40 -22.80
CA SER A 126 -23.21 36.69 -23.67
C SER A 126 -23.04 38.00 -24.44
N GLY A 127 -22.60 39.08 -23.76
CA GLY A 127 -22.32 40.36 -24.40
C GLY A 127 -21.20 40.28 -25.45
N LEU A 128 -20.11 39.59 -25.14
CA LEU A 128 -19.00 39.37 -26.06
C LEU A 128 -19.42 38.54 -27.29
N CYS A 129 -20.17 37.45 -27.10
CA CYS A 129 -20.70 36.63 -28.18
C CYS A 129 -21.62 37.42 -29.11
N GLN A 130 -22.54 38.21 -28.55
CA GLN A 130 -23.44 39.06 -29.35
C GLN A 130 -22.65 40.08 -30.19
N MET A 131 -21.60 40.68 -29.63
CA MET A 131 -20.72 41.61 -30.35
C MET A 131 -19.87 40.92 -31.43
N ALA A 132 -19.52 39.64 -31.23
CA ALA A 132 -18.83 38.80 -32.20
C ALA A 132 -19.76 38.21 -33.29
N GLY A 133 -21.09 38.43 -33.18
CA GLY A 133 -22.08 37.91 -34.12
C GLY A 133 -22.48 36.45 -33.85
N LEU A 134 -22.14 35.90 -32.69
CA LEU A 134 -22.52 34.56 -32.26
C LEU A 134 -23.85 34.61 -31.48
N PRO A 135 -24.90 33.87 -31.89
CA PRO A 135 -26.12 33.76 -31.08
C PRO A 135 -25.79 33.11 -29.73
N CYS A 136 -26.14 33.78 -28.63
CA CYS A 136 -25.86 33.32 -27.28
C CYS A 136 -27.04 33.62 -26.37
N VAL A 137 -27.40 32.65 -25.52
CA VAL A 137 -28.46 32.73 -24.51
C VAL A 137 -27.84 32.55 -23.12
N ILE A 138 -28.35 33.28 -22.13
CA ILE A 138 -28.03 33.06 -20.72
C ILE A 138 -29.05 32.08 -20.17
N ILE A 139 -28.58 30.96 -19.64
CA ILE A 139 -29.41 29.94 -19.00
C ILE A 139 -29.38 30.22 -17.50
N SER A 140 -30.57 30.28 -16.89
CA SER A 140 -30.71 30.34 -15.43
C SER A 140 -31.10 28.95 -14.92
N GLY A 141 -30.55 28.56 -13.77
CA GLY A 141 -30.79 27.26 -13.19
C GLY A 141 -30.13 27.07 -11.83
N MET A 142 -29.87 25.80 -11.49
CA MET A 142 -29.18 25.38 -10.29
C MET A 142 -27.87 24.69 -10.64
N ASN A 143 -26.83 24.88 -9.83
CA ASN A 143 -25.63 24.05 -9.90
C ASN A 143 -25.28 23.39 -8.56
N LYS A 144 -24.67 22.20 -8.60
CA LYS A 144 -24.13 21.51 -7.42
C LYS A 144 -22.74 22.05 -7.06
N SER A 145 -22.67 23.34 -6.75
CA SER A 145 -21.43 24.04 -6.35
C SER A 145 -21.01 23.69 -4.91
N ALA A 146 -19.98 24.36 -4.39
CA ALA A 146 -19.52 24.18 -3.00
C ALA A 146 -20.60 24.43 -1.93
N ALA A 147 -21.71 25.08 -2.27
CA ALA A 147 -22.85 25.29 -1.37
C ALA A 147 -23.81 24.07 -1.29
N TYR A 148 -23.69 23.09 -2.19
CA TYR A 148 -24.53 21.90 -2.18
C TYR A 148 -23.97 20.81 -1.26
N GLU A 149 -24.81 20.30 -0.38
CA GLU A 149 -24.53 19.12 0.41
C GLU A 149 -25.08 17.88 -0.30
N ILE A 150 -24.23 16.87 -0.49
CA ILE A 150 -24.58 15.66 -1.23
C ILE A 150 -25.72 14.93 -0.51
N GLY A 151 -26.76 14.54 -1.27
CA GLY A 151 -27.94 13.85 -0.72
C GLY A 151 -29.00 14.78 -0.14
N SER A 152 -28.71 16.06 0.05
CA SER A 152 -29.69 17.08 0.45
C SER A 152 -30.58 17.50 -0.74
N LYS A 153 -31.75 18.08 -0.43
CA LYS A 153 -32.68 18.59 -1.45
C LYS A 153 -32.09 19.78 -2.21
N CYS A 154 -32.44 19.91 -3.49
CA CYS A 154 -31.97 21.03 -4.29
C CYS A 154 -32.83 22.26 -4.02
N GLU A 155 -32.22 23.32 -3.48
CA GLU A 155 -32.90 24.58 -3.20
C GLU A 155 -32.48 25.68 -4.18
N ARG A 156 -33.40 26.08 -5.07
CA ARG A 156 -33.15 27.09 -6.13
C ARG A 156 -32.59 28.42 -5.62
N LYS A 157 -32.94 28.82 -4.38
CA LYS A 157 -32.48 30.06 -3.76
C LYS A 157 -31.00 30.00 -3.37
N GLN A 158 -30.53 28.85 -2.90
CA GLN A 158 -29.16 28.66 -2.42
C GLN A 158 -28.22 28.28 -3.57
N MET A 159 -28.70 27.43 -4.49
CA MET A 159 -27.91 26.85 -5.58
C MET A 159 -28.00 27.62 -6.89
N GLY A 160 -28.56 28.83 -6.86
CA GLY A 160 -28.87 29.59 -8.07
C GLY A 160 -27.64 29.98 -8.88
N ALA A 161 -27.65 29.67 -10.16
CA ALA A 161 -26.52 29.92 -11.06
C ALA A 161 -26.97 30.33 -12.46
N GLN A 162 -26.01 30.84 -13.24
CA GLN A 162 -26.20 31.22 -14.63
C GLN A 162 -24.98 30.81 -15.46
N TRP A 163 -25.24 30.25 -16.63
CA TRP A 163 -24.23 29.89 -17.65
C TRP A 163 -24.76 30.24 -19.04
N ASN A 164 -24.03 29.89 -20.10
CA ASN A 164 -24.39 30.24 -21.45
C ASN A 164 -24.68 29.02 -22.33
N ALA A 165 -25.54 29.20 -23.32
CA ALA A 165 -25.56 28.39 -24.52
C ALA A 165 -25.25 29.26 -25.74
N VAL A 166 -24.32 28.83 -26.58
CA VAL A 166 -23.89 29.50 -27.82
C VAL A 166 -24.24 28.61 -29.01
N TYR A 167 -24.73 29.22 -30.10
CA TYR A 167 -25.09 28.50 -31.31
C TYR A 167 -23.89 28.43 -32.26
N ILE A 168 -23.36 27.23 -32.48
CA ILE A 168 -22.15 26.98 -33.27
C ILE A 168 -22.40 25.78 -34.18
N GLN A 169 -22.08 25.92 -35.47
CA GLN A 169 -22.23 24.84 -36.47
C GLN A 169 -23.60 24.14 -36.41
N ASP A 170 -24.68 24.94 -36.47
CA ASP A 170 -26.08 24.50 -36.47
C ASP A 170 -26.62 23.85 -35.19
N ASP A 171 -25.85 23.83 -34.10
CA ASP A 171 -26.24 23.25 -32.80
C ASP A 171 -25.93 24.17 -31.61
N TRP A 172 -26.67 23.99 -30.51
CA TRP A 172 -26.45 24.70 -29.25
C TRP A 172 -25.36 24.01 -28.42
N ARG A 173 -24.43 24.80 -27.86
CA ARG A 173 -23.31 24.34 -27.02
C ARG A 173 -23.22 25.14 -25.73
N PHE A 174 -22.91 24.49 -24.62
CA PHE A 174 -22.80 25.18 -23.35
C PHE A 174 -21.43 25.85 -23.16
N ILE A 175 -21.41 26.94 -22.39
CA ILE A 175 -20.19 27.55 -21.85
C ILE A 175 -20.47 27.97 -20.42
N ASP A 176 -19.64 27.52 -19.46
CA ASP A 176 -19.60 28.09 -18.12
C ASP A 176 -18.21 28.67 -17.84
N ALA A 177 -18.06 29.98 -18.03
CA ALA A 177 -16.79 30.65 -17.81
C ALA A 177 -16.45 30.83 -16.32
N PHE A 178 -17.42 30.78 -15.41
CA PHE A 178 -17.16 30.90 -13.99
C PHE A 178 -16.49 29.62 -13.45
N TRP A 179 -17.13 28.47 -13.66
CA TRP A 179 -16.59 27.16 -13.27
C TRP A 179 -15.34 26.78 -14.07
N ALA A 180 -15.18 27.32 -15.28
CA ALA A 180 -13.92 27.22 -16.00
C ALA A 180 -12.77 27.96 -15.31
N SER A 181 -13.01 29.11 -14.67
CA SER A 181 -11.93 29.96 -14.12
C SER A 181 -11.70 29.80 -12.62
N ALA A 182 -12.67 29.31 -11.86
CA ALA A 182 -12.63 29.27 -10.41
C ALA A 182 -12.96 27.86 -9.89
N CYS A 183 -12.05 27.29 -9.12
CA CYS A 183 -12.25 26.03 -8.41
C CYS A 183 -12.09 26.26 -6.91
N VAL A 184 -13.05 25.82 -6.10
CA VAL A 184 -12.90 25.80 -4.64
C VAL A 184 -12.26 24.47 -4.25
N VAL A 185 -11.10 24.52 -3.62
CA VAL A 185 -10.32 23.35 -3.20
C VAL A 185 -10.19 23.35 -1.69
N GLY A 186 -10.21 22.18 -1.05
CA GLY A 186 -9.94 22.06 0.39
C GLY A 186 -11.07 22.53 1.32
N LYS A 187 -12.32 22.60 0.83
CA LYS A 187 -13.49 22.75 1.69
C LYS A 187 -13.70 21.43 2.46
N LYS A 188 -13.69 21.49 3.79
CA LYS A 188 -13.83 20.33 4.69
C LYS A 188 -14.97 20.58 5.68
N SER A 189 -15.74 19.54 5.98
CA SER A 189 -16.85 19.59 6.96
C SER A 189 -16.47 18.78 8.19
N SER A 190 -16.76 19.30 9.38
CA SER A 190 -16.45 18.64 10.65
C SER A 190 -17.31 17.40 10.94
N GLU A 191 -18.21 17.00 10.05
CA GLU A 191 -19.16 15.88 10.24
C GLU A 191 -18.59 14.51 9.86
N TRP A 192 -17.49 14.47 9.09
CA TRP A 192 -16.94 13.25 8.52
C TRP A 192 -15.56 12.96 9.11
N THR A 193 -15.35 11.74 9.58
CA THR A 193 -14.03 11.24 9.98
C THR A 193 -13.52 10.31 8.89
N LEU A 194 -12.30 10.53 8.39
CA LEU A 194 -11.64 9.62 7.47
C LEU A 194 -11.32 8.30 8.19
N VAL A 195 -11.79 7.18 7.67
CA VAL A 195 -11.63 5.85 8.29
C VAL A 195 -10.84 4.87 7.42
N ASP A 196 -10.59 5.22 6.14
CA ASP A 196 -9.74 4.50 5.20
C ASP A 196 -9.39 5.40 4.00
N SER A 197 -8.12 5.40 3.57
CA SER A 197 -7.65 6.03 2.33
C SER A 197 -6.72 5.08 1.58
N ASP A 198 -7.23 4.36 0.57
CA ASP A 198 -6.42 3.45 -0.26
C ASP A 198 -5.64 2.43 0.54
N GLY A 199 -6.23 1.92 1.63
CA GLY A 199 -5.56 1.00 2.55
C GLY A 199 -4.43 1.63 3.37
N ASN A 200 -4.31 2.98 3.38
CA ASN A 200 -3.34 3.71 4.18
C ASN A 200 -4.02 4.66 5.18
N VAL A 201 -3.40 4.80 6.35
CA VAL A 201 -3.83 5.73 7.39
C VAL A 201 -3.22 7.11 7.15
N THR A 202 -4.08 8.13 7.11
CA THR A 202 -3.76 9.49 7.55
C THR A 202 -4.77 9.84 8.63
N GLN A 203 -4.41 9.71 9.91
CA GLN A 203 -5.20 10.27 11.02
C GLN A 203 -5.05 11.79 10.95
N GLU A 204 -5.83 12.40 10.06
CA GLU A 204 -6.05 13.83 10.05
C GLU A 204 -7.53 14.01 10.32
N ASP A 205 -7.86 14.43 11.56
CA ASP A 205 -9.16 15.04 11.78
C ASP A 205 -9.30 16.18 10.78
N GLU A 206 -10.36 16.15 9.96
CA GLU A 206 -10.65 17.25 9.07
C GLU A 206 -10.98 18.49 9.93
N GLU A 207 -10.00 19.38 10.09
CA GLU A 207 -10.28 20.74 10.56
C GLU A 207 -11.23 21.42 9.56
N GLU A 208 -12.30 22.01 10.07
CA GLU A 208 -13.29 22.71 9.25
C GLU A 208 -12.59 23.79 8.44
N SER A 209 -12.81 23.77 7.12
CA SER A 209 -12.20 24.70 6.19
C SER A 209 -13.24 25.11 5.16
N GLU A 210 -13.34 26.40 4.90
CA GLU A 210 -14.21 26.94 3.84
C GLU A 210 -13.67 26.65 2.43
N GLY A 211 -12.42 26.17 2.33
CA GLY A 211 -11.69 25.96 1.08
C GLY A 211 -11.11 27.24 0.48
N GLU A 212 -10.12 27.09 -0.38
CA GLU A 212 -9.48 28.18 -1.11
C GLU A 212 -9.94 28.18 -2.56
N THR A 213 -10.23 29.38 -3.09
CA THR A 213 -10.51 29.53 -4.52
C THR A 213 -9.19 29.61 -5.28
N GLN A 214 -8.95 28.65 -6.16
CA GLN A 214 -7.80 28.62 -7.05
C GLN A 214 -8.22 28.96 -8.48
N HIS A 215 -7.38 29.73 -9.16
CA HIS A 215 -7.53 30.04 -10.58
C HIS A 215 -6.75 29.02 -11.41
N ARG A 216 -7.50 28.09 -12.02
CA ARG A 216 -6.99 27.13 -13.00
C ARG A 216 -8.05 26.97 -14.08
N VAL A 217 -7.68 27.20 -15.32
CA VAL A 217 -8.64 27.10 -16.43
C VAL A 217 -9.01 25.63 -16.67
N ASN A 218 -10.27 25.31 -16.39
CA ASN A 218 -10.85 24.00 -16.59
C ASN A 218 -11.54 23.92 -17.95
N GLU A 219 -10.90 23.19 -18.86
CA GLU A 219 -11.32 22.98 -20.25
C GLU A 219 -12.68 22.28 -20.39
N PHE A 220 -13.21 21.68 -19.32
CA PHE A 220 -14.43 20.89 -19.37
C PHE A 220 -15.61 21.79 -19.74
N TYR A 221 -15.66 22.97 -19.13
CA TYR A 221 -16.76 23.92 -19.25
C TYR A 221 -16.77 24.73 -20.55
N PHE A 222 -15.86 24.44 -21.49
CA PHE A 222 -15.96 24.90 -22.87
C PHE A 222 -16.65 23.84 -23.73
N LEU A 223 -17.86 24.14 -24.22
CA LEU A 223 -18.67 23.26 -25.07
C LEU A 223 -18.92 21.84 -24.51
N PRO A 224 -19.12 21.63 -23.18
CA PRO A 224 -19.37 20.29 -22.66
C PRO A 224 -20.64 19.68 -23.27
N ASP A 225 -20.62 18.36 -23.44
CA ASP A 225 -21.79 17.64 -23.92
C ASP A 225 -22.94 17.70 -22.90
N PRO A 226 -24.21 17.85 -23.32
CA PRO A 226 -25.33 18.02 -22.39
C PRO A 226 -25.51 16.89 -21.38
N ASP A 227 -25.23 15.64 -21.78
CA ASP A 227 -25.29 14.45 -20.93
C ASP A 227 -24.19 14.40 -19.86
N GLN A 228 -23.11 15.17 -20.04
CA GLN A 228 -22.05 15.34 -19.04
C GLN A 228 -22.33 16.54 -18.12
N LEU A 229 -22.81 17.66 -18.68
CA LEU A 229 -23.04 18.90 -17.91
C LEU A 229 -24.23 18.79 -16.94
N ILE A 230 -25.28 18.04 -17.32
CA ILE A 230 -26.52 17.92 -16.54
C ILE A 230 -26.31 17.40 -15.11
N TRP A 231 -25.21 16.70 -14.83
CA TRP A 231 -24.87 16.18 -13.51
C TRP A 231 -24.58 17.26 -12.47
N THR A 232 -24.14 18.43 -12.93
CA THR A 232 -23.79 19.56 -12.08
C THR A 232 -24.58 20.83 -12.39
N HIS A 233 -25.24 20.92 -13.55
CA HIS A 233 -26.00 22.10 -13.98
C HIS A 233 -27.41 21.71 -14.43
N PHE A 234 -28.42 22.13 -13.68
CA PHE A 234 -29.83 21.89 -13.98
C PHE A 234 -30.54 23.19 -14.38
N PRO A 235 -30.91 23.38 -15.66
CA PRO A 235 -31.66 24.55 -16.13
C PRO A 235 -33.05 24.68 -15.49
N ASP A 236 -33.52 25.90 -15.27
CA ASP A 236 -34.90 26.17 -14.83
C ASP A 236 -35.92 25.78 -15.92
N GLU A 237 -35.53 25.93 -17.20
CA GLU A 237 -36.34 25.60 -18.38
C GLU A 237 -35.90 24.24 -18.96
N GLN A 238 -36.82 23.28 -19.03
CA GLN A 238 -36.52 21.89 -19.42
C GLN A 238 -35.85 21.76 -20.80
N ASP A 239 -36.25 22.57 -21.78
CA ASP A 239 -35.72 22.48 -23.15
C ASP A 239 -34.23 22.85 -23.21
N TRP A 240 -33.76 23.68 -22.28
CA TRP A 240 -32.35 24.07 -22.16
C TRP A 240 -31.48 23.01 -21.50
N GLN A 241 -32.04 21.84 -21.14
CA GLN A 241 -31.21 20.67 -20.82
C GLN A 241 -30.50 20.14 -22.07
N LEU A 242 -31.03 20.39 -23.27
CA LEU A 242 -30.51 19.90 -24.55
C LEU A 242 -30.33 18.37 -24.59
N LEU A 243 -31.08 17.64 -23.77
CA LEU A 243 -31.10 16.19 -23.73
C LEU A 243 -32.20 15.62 -24.61
N ALA A 244 -31.92 14.49 -25.27
CA ALA A 244 -32.95 13.73 -25.99
C ALA A 244 -34.07 13.24 -25.06
N LYS A 245 -33.71 12.94 -23.80
CA LYS A 245 -34.63 12.60 -22.71
C LYS A 245 -34.31 13.50 -21.51
N PRO A 246 -35.04 14.62 -21.33
CA PRO A 246 -34.85 15.50 -20.19
C PRO A 246 -35.09 14.77 -18.87
N ILE A 247 -34.34 15.14 -17.84
CA ILE A 247 -34.46 14.61 -16.48
C ILE A 247 -35.29 15.56 -15.60
N THR A 248 -35.89 15.02 -14.55
CA THR A 248 -36.63 15.82 -13.55
C THR A 248 -35.71 16.39 -12.47
N VAL A 249 -36.18 17.37 -11.70
CA VAL A 249 -35.45 17.86 -10.51
C VAL A 249 -35.17 16.73 -9.52
N LYS A 250 -36.11 15.78 -9.37
CA LYS A 250 -35.93 14.62 -8.48
C LYS A 250 -34.83 13.69 -8.98
N ASP A 251 -34.74 13.48 -10.30
CA ASP A 251 -33.64 12.71 -10.88
C ASP A 251 -32.31 13.43 -10.60
N TYR A 252 -32.24 14.74 -10.87
CA TYR A 252 -31.07 15.56 -10.60
C TYR A 252 -30.64 15.54 -9.13
N GLU A 253 -31.58 15.63 -8.19
CA GLU A 253 -31.34 15.52 -6.74
C GLU A 253 -30.73 14.16 -6.36
N THR A 254 -31.28 13.09 -6.94
CA THR A 254 -30.96 11.72 -6.53
C THR A 254 -29.77 11.12 -7.27
N HIS A 255 -29.29 11.71 -8.37
CA HIS A 255 -28.15 11.19 -9.12
C HIS A 255 -26.82 11.34 -8.37
N VAL A 256 -25.92 10.36 -8.53
CA VAL A 256 -24.55 10.36 -7.99
C VAL A 256 -23.83 11.67 -8.33
N TYR A 257 -22.99 12.15 -7.40
CA TYR A 257 -22.20 13.36 -7.64
C TYR A 257 -21.00 13.00 -8.52
N VAL A 258 -21.01 13.44 -9.78
CA VAL A 258 -19.96 13.18 -10.78
C VAL A 258 -19.26 14.49 -11.16
N ARG A 259 -17.95 14.43 -11.29
CA ARG A 259 -17.07 15.54 -11.68
C ARG A 259 -16.41 15.28 -13.03
N GLU A 260 -15.90 16.35 -13.63
CA GLU A 260 -15.26 16.39 -14.94
C GLU A 260 -14.17 15.33 -15.15
N ARG A 261 -13.42 14.96 -14.09
CA ARG A 261 -12.35 13.95 -14.15
C ARG A 261 -12.90 12.57 -14.55
N PHE A 262 -14.13 12.24 -14.16
CA PHE A 262 -14.79 10.99 -14.55
C PHE A 262 -14.87 10.85 -16.08
N TYR A 263 -15.28 11.92 -16.77
CA TYR A 263 -15.40 11.95 -18.22
C TYR A 263 -14.04 12.02 -18.92
N TYR A 264 -13.07 12.78 -18.38
CA TYR A 264 -11.73 12.86 -18.96
C TYR A 264 -10.99 11.52 -18.98
N LEU A 265 -11.19 10.70 -17.94
CA LEU A 265 -10.67 9.35 -17.87
C LEU A 265 -11.51 8.36 -18.70
N GLY A 266 -12.64 8.78 -19.27
CA GLY A 266 -13.53 7.92 -20.05
C GLY A 266 -14.20 6.83 -19.20
N ILE A 267 -14.37 7.08 -17.90
CA ILE A 267 -15.06 6.16 -16.99
C ILE A 267 -16.54 6.14 -17.40
N ASN A 268 -17.15 4.95 -17.40
CA ASN A 268 -18.58 4.81 -17.67
C ASN A 268 -19.26 3.96 -16.58
N PHE A 269 -20.53 4.27 -16.34
CA PHE A 269 -21.39 3.41 -15.52
C PHE A 269 -21.69 2.10 -16.26
N THR A 270 -21.61 0.98 -15.56
CA THR A 270 -22.01 -0.34 -16.05
C THR A 270 -23.51 -0.56 -15.80
N PRO A 271 -24.15 -1.57 -16.40
CA PRO A 271 -25.54 -1.93 -16.11
C PRO A 271 -25.80 -2.26 -14.62
N GLN A 272 -24.75 -2.60 -13.87
CA GLN A 272 -24.81 -2.90 -12.44
C GLN A 272 -24.63 -1.66 -11.56
N SER A 273 -24.14 -0.54 -12.11
CA SER A 273 -23.92 0.69 -11.33
C SER A 273 -25.26 1.28 -10.89
N GLU A 274 -25.40 1.56 -9.60
CA GLU A 274 -26.50 2.38 -9.12
C GLU A 274 -26.14 3.86 -9.26
N MET A 275 -26.90 4.57 -10.11
CA MET A 275 -26.64 5.98 -10.42
C MET A 275 -27.18 6.94 -9.35
N LYS A 276 -27.50 6.46 -8.14
CA LYS A 276 -28.01 7.30 -7.04
C LYS A 276 -26.88 7.81 -6.16
N CYS A 277 -27.03 9.01 -5.59
CA CYS A 277 -26.08 9.60 -4.65
C CYS A 277 -26.11 8.94 -3.27
N ILE A 278 -27.28 8.45 -2.84
CA ILE A 278 -27.44 7.70 -1.59
C ILE A 278 -27.73 6.24 -1.94
N LEU A 279 -26.84 5.36 -1.50
CA LEU A 279 -26.94 3.92 -1.67
C LEU A 279 -27.24 3.26 -0.32
N ASN A 280 -27.93 2.12 -0.36
CA ASN A 280 -28.17 1.30 0.83
C ASN A 280 -27.45 -0.03 0.66
N THR A 281 -26.75 -0.48 1.69
CA THR A 281 -26.09 -1.79 1.69
C THR A 281 -27.13 -2.93 1.74
N LYS A 282 -26.74 -4.10 1.25
CA LYS A 282 -27.47 -5.35 1.43
C LYS A 282 -26.62 -6.25 2.33
N ASP A 283 -27.13 -6.60 3.50
CA ASP A 283 -26.41 -7.42 4.50
C ASP A 283 -25.02 -6.88 4.88
N GLY A 284 -24.88 -5.55 4.89
CA GLY A 284 -23.61 -4.88 5.18
C GLY A 284 -22.65 -4.80 4.00
N GLU A 285 -23.04 -5.24 2.80
CA GLU A 285 -22.21 -5.21 1.59
C GLU A 285 -22.75 -4.27 0.52
N ILE A 286 -21.84 -3.70 -0.28
CA ILE A 286 -22.17 -2.98 -1.52
C ILE A 286 -21.00 -3.00 -2.51
N SER A 287 -21.29 -2.92 -3.81
CA SER A 287 -20.27 -2.86 -4.85
C SER A 287 -20.53 -1.72 -5.82
N LEU A 288 -19.50 -0.90 -6.06
CA LEU A 288 -19.48 0.19 -7.03
C LEU A 288 -18.63 -0.25 -8.20
N SER A 289 -19.22 -0.39 -9.39
CA SER A 289 -18.52 -0.87 -10.59
C SER A 289 -18.58 0.17 -11.70
N PHE A 290 -17.49 0.32 -12.45
CA PHE A 290 -17.36 1.22 -13.60
C PHE A 290 -16.56 0.51 -14.70
N SER A 291 -16.80 0.88 -15.95
CA SER A 291 -15.94 0.45 -17.06
C SER A 291 -14.91 1.51 -17.41
N LEU A 292 -13.74 1.03 -17.85
CA LEU A 292 -12.59 1.83 -18.27
C LEU A 292 -12.28 1.61 -19.76
N PRO A 293 -11.68 2.62 -20.43
CA PRO A 293 -11.14 2.46 -21.78
C PRO A 293 -9.86 1.59 -21.78
N PRO A 294 -9.87 0.38 -22.37
CA PRO A 294 -8.76 -0.59 -22.26
C PRO A 294 -7.43 -0.13 -22.87
N ASP A 295 -7.49 0.77 -23.85
CA ASP A 295 -6.35 1.34 -24.54
C ASP A 295 -5.62 2.43 -23.73
N ARG A 296 -6.22 2.92 -22.64
CA ARG A 296 -5.68 4.03 -21.84
C ARG A 296 -5.49 3.69 -20.36
N SER A 297 -6.20 2.67 -19.85
CA SER A 297 -6.25 2.33 -18.42
C SER A 297 -4.88 2.01 -17.80
N GLU A 298 -3.90 1.57 -18.58
CA GLU A 298 -2.52 1.34 -18.08
C GLU A 298 -1.87 2.61 -17.49
N PHE A 299 -2.30 3.79 -17.96
CA PHE A 299 -1.84 5.10 -17.51
C PHE A 299 -2.70 5.68 -16.40
N PHE A 300 -3.81 5.03 -16.04
CA PHE A 300 -4.70 5.54 -15.01
C PHE A 300 -4.23 5.08 -13.63
N ARG A 301 -4.35 5.97 -12.66
CA ARG A 301 -4.23 5.65 -11.24
C ARG A 301 -5.49 6.12 -10.55
N PHE A 302 -6.00 5.29 -9.66
CA PHE A 302 -7.21 5.56 -8.88
C PHE A 302 -6.88 5.49 -7.42
N LYS A 303 -7.66 6.24 -6.66
CA LYS A 303 -7.55 6.28 -5.21
C LYS A 303 -8.92 6.61 -4.60
N TYR A 304 -9.19 6.24 -3.36
CA TYR A 304 -10.45 6.46 -2.68
C TYR A 304 -10.25 6.91 -1.25
N MET A 305 -11.23 7.66 -0.74
CA MET A 305 -11.32 8.05 0.66
C MET A 305 -12.69 7.63 1.18
N LEU A 306 -12.70 6.83 2.25
CA LEU A 306 -13.90 6.40 2.93
C LEU A 306 -14.00 7.13 4.27
N TYR A 307 -15.16 7.73 4.51
CA TYR A 307 -15.44 8.49 5.70
C TYR A 307 -16.63 7.92 6.45
N LYS A 308 -16.62 8.00 7.77
CA LYS A 308 -17.76 7.70 8.66
C LYS A 308 -18.34 9.01 9.20
N ASN A 309 -19.67 9.11 9.23
CA ASN A 309 -20.35 10.27 9.81
C ASN A 309 -20.30 10.24 11.34
N ARG A 310 -19.95 11.37 11.99
CA ARG A 310 -19.85 11.52 13.45
C ARG A 310 -21.20 11.63 14.17
N SER A 311 -22.25 12.05 13.46
CA SER A 311 -23.51 12.51 14.04
C SER A 311 -24.65 11.48 13.97
N ALA A 312 -24.36 10.24 13.57
CA ALA A 312 -25.37 9.18 13.56
C ALA A 312 -25.68 8.73 14.99
N ASP A 313 -26.95 8.82 15.40
CA ASP A 313 -27.49 8.46 16.72
C ASP A 313 -26.90 7.13 17.25
N GLY A 314 -25.98 7.22 18.21
CA GLY A 314 -25.40 6.06 18.90
C GLY A 314 -23.96 6.22 19.41
N ASP A 315 -23.19 7.19 18.92
CA ASP A 315 -21.75 7.28 19.25
C ASP A 315 -21.52 7.96 20.62
N GLN A 316 -21.57 7.18 21.70
CA GLN A 316 -20.88 7.51 22.96
C GLN A 316 -19.43 6.99 22.98
N SER A 317 -19.02 6.23 21.96
CA SER A 317 -17.66 5.75 21.76
C SER A 317 -16.88 6.73 20.90
N GLY A 318 -16.16 7.67 21.51
CA GLY A 318 -15.14 8.45 20.82
C GLY A 318 -13.91 7.61 20.43
N ALA A 319 -14.12 6.45 19.79
CA ALA A 319 -13.08 5.51 19.40
C ALA A 319 -12.92 5.48 17.87
N ASP A 320 -11.67 5.63 17.42
CA ASP A 320 -11.27 5.58 16.01
C ASP A 320 -11.44 4.17 15.44
N VAL A 321 -12.48 3.95 14.64
CA VAL A 321 -12.66 2.69 13.91
C VAL A 321 -11.92 2.76 12.57
N ASN A 322 -10.90 1.93 12.40
CA ASN A 322 -10.17 1.76 11.14
C ASN A 322 -10.88 0.74 10.21
N LEU A 323 -11.11 1.10 8.94
CA LEU A 323 -11.76 0.26 7.94
C LEU A 323 -10.89 -0.07 6.71
N ASP A 324 -9.57 0.14 6.77
CA ASP A 324 -8.57 -0.05 5.69
C ASP A 324 -8.62 -1.38 4.93
N ARG A 325 -9.08 -2.46 5.57
CA ARG A 325 -9.17 -3.80 4.99
C ARG A 325 -10.59 -4.23 4.65
N PHE A 326 -11.52 -3.29 4.52
CA PHE A 326 -12.93 -3.58 4.24
C PHE A 326 -13.39 -3.13 2.85
N VAL A 327 -12.47 -2.60 2.04
CA VAL A 327 -12.71 -2.22 0.64
C VAL A 327 -11.81 -3.02 -0.29
N LEU A 328 -12.41 -3.83 -1.17
CA LEU A 328 -11.70 -4.44 -2.28
C LEU A 328 -11.69 -3.47 -3.45
N PHE A 329 -10.49 -2.94 -3.76
CA PHE A 329 -10.23 -2.05 -4.89
C PHE A 329 -9.68 -2.85 -6.09
N GLU A 330 -10.56 -3.21 -7.02
CA GLU A 330 -10.23 -3.88 -8.27
C GLU A 330 -9.97 -2.89 -9.39
N HIS A 331 -8.85 -3.08 -10.10
CA HIS A 331 -8.44 -2.27 -11.25
C HIS A 331 -7.83 -3.17 -12.32
N THR A 332 -8.61 -3.42 -13.37
CA THR A 332 -8.18 -4.14 -14.58
C THR A 332 -8.10 -3.20 -15.77
N ALA A 333 -7.74 -3.71 -16.95
CA ALA A 333 -7.69 -2.92 -18.17
C ALA A 333 -9.04 -2.26 -18.51
N ASP A 334 -10.17 -2.91 -18.24
CA ASP A 334 -11.49 -2.50 -18.69
C ASP A 334 -12.50 -2.25 -17.55
N SER A 335 -12.10 -2.49 -16.29
CA SER A 335 -12.99 -2.43 -15.13
C SER A 335 -12.33 -1.77 -13.93
N LEU A 336 -13.12 -0.96 -13.24
CA LEU A 336 -12.80 -0.36 -11.95
C LEU A 336 -13.93 -0.74 -10.97
N ARG A 337 -13.61 -1.44 -9.88
CA ARG A 337 -14.63 -1.85 -8.90
C ARG A 337 -14.18 -1.66 -7.46
N PHE A 338 -15.05 -1.09 -6.65
CA PHE A 338 -14.90 -0.98 -5.20
C PHE A 338 -15.98 -1.83 -4.53
N ALA A 339 -15.61 -2.97 -3.94
CA ALA A 339 -16.54 -3.81 -3.18
C ALA A 339 -16.30 -3.61 -1.68
N LEU A 340 -17.28 -3.04 -1.00
CA LEU A 340 -17.23 -2.67 0.42
C LEU A 340 -18.01 -3.67 1.26
N ARG A 341 -17.44 -4.04 2.41
CA ARG A 341 -18.08 -4.84 3.46
C ARG A 341 -18.00 -4.13 4.80
N PHE A 342 -19.12 -3.79 5.42
CA PHE A 342 -19.13 -2.97 6.63
C PHE A 342 -19.24 -3.84 7.88
N PRO A 343 -18.23 -3.84 8.78
CA PRO A 343 -18.31 -4.53 10.06
C PRO A 343 -19.23 -3.80 11.06
N LEU A 344 -19.66 -2.57 10.74
CA LEU A 344 -20.51 -1.72 11.58
C LEU A 344 -21.65 -1.12 10.75
N SER A 345 -22.78 -0.82 11.42
CA SER A 345 -23.83 0.02 10.84
C SER A 345 -23.44 1.50 10.92
N GLY A 346 -24.00 2.31 10.02
CA GLY A 346 -23.72 3.75 9.99
C GLY A 346 -23.95 4.39 8.64
N LYS A 347 -23.57 5.68 8.54
CA LYS A 347 -23.53 6.43 7.30
C LYS A 347 -22.09 6.69 6.92
N PHE A 348 -21.77 6.42 5.66
CA PHE A 348 -20.44 6.55 5.11
C PHE A 348 -20.47 7.45 3.87
N LYS A 349 -19.35 8.11 3.58
CA LYS A 349 -19.12 8.85 2.34
C LYS A 349 -17.91 8.24 1.66
N MET A 350 -18.01 7.94 0.37
CA MET A 350 -16.90 7.43 -0.43
C MET A 350 -16.60 8.41 -1.56
N ASP A 351 -15.42 9.00 -1.51
CA ASP A 351 -14.86 9.86 -2.55
C ASP A 351 -13.90 9.03 -3.40
N ILE A 352 -14.10 8.99 -4.72
CA ILE A 352 -13.23 8.29 -5.67
C ILE A 352 -12.50 9.33 -6.49
N PHE A 353 -11.19 9.20 -6.61
CA PHE A 353 -10.30 10.07 -7.34
C PHE A 353 -9.58 9.29 -8.44
N GLY A 354 -9.19 10.00 -9.49
CA GLY A 354 -8.41 9.41 -10.58
C GLY A 354 -7.47 10.42 -11.24
N LEU A 355 -6.42 9.91 -11.88
CA LEU A 355 -5.52 10.68 -12.74
C LEU A 355 -5.06 9.85 -13.94
N ASP A 356 -4.63 10.56 -14.98
CA ASP A 356 -3.90 10.01 -16.12
C ASP A 356 -2.44 10.46 -15.98
N THR A 357 -1.53 9.51 -15.75
CA THR A 357 -0.11 9.77 -15.45
C THR A 357 0.63 10.47 -16.60
N ARG A 358 0.06 10.47 -17.80
CA ARG A 358 0.61 11.18 -18.96
C ARG A 358 0.30 12.68 -18.95
N GLN A 359 -0.71 13.09 -18.18
CA GLN A 359 -1.25 14.46 -18.19
C GLN A 359 -1.03 15.21 -16.87
N SER A 360 -1.02 14.51 -15.74
CA SER A 360 -1.01 15.11 -14.40
C SER A 360 -0.45 14.13 -13.37
N ASP A 361 0.17 14.67 -12.32
CA ASP A 361 0.57 13.98 -11.09
C ASP A 361 -0.45 14.17 -9.95
N ILE A 362 -1.47 15.01 -10.16
CA ILE A 362 -2.52 15.31 -9.18
C ILE A 362 -3.74 14.41 -9.43
N PHE A 363 -4.21 13.77 -8.35
CA PHE A 363 -5.49 13.07 -8.28
C PHE A 363 -6.66 14.06 -8.16
N ASP A 364 -7.61 14.01 -9.09
CA ASP A 364 -8.83 14.80 -9.02
C ASP A 364 -10.05 13.91 -8.72
N LEU A 365 -11.03 14.47 -8.02
CA LEU A 365 -12.28 13.79 -7.67
C LEU A 365 -13.02 13.40 -8.95
N THR A 366 -13.38 12.12 -9.09
CA THR A 366 -14.24 11.60 -10.17
C THR A 366 -15.69 11.58 -9.75
N CYS A 367 -15.99 11.02 -8.57
CA CYS A 367 -17.35 10.92 -8.05
C CYS A 367 -17.40 10.70 -6.54
N THR A 368 -18.55 11.03 -5.94
CA THR A 368 -18.83 10.83 -4.51
C THR A 368 -20.15 10.08 -4.31
N TYR A 369 -20.12 9.08 -3.43
CA TYR A 369 -21.29 8.34 -2.95
C TYR A 369 -21.51 8.53 -1.45
N LEU A 370 -22.77 8.59 -1.04
CA LEU A 370 -23.18 8.37 0.34
C LEU A 370 -23.73 6.95 0.48
N ILE A 371 -23.24 6.22 1.47
CA ILE A 371 -23.58 4.82 1.70
C ILE A 371 -24.21 4.71 3.07
N HIS A 372 -25.47 4.27 3.11
CA HIS A 372 -26.18 3.97 4.33
C HIS A 372 -26.13 2.46 4.58
N CYS A 373 -25.48 2.08 5.68
CA CYS A 373 -25.39 0.71 6.16
C CYS A 373 -26.31 0.53 7.37
N PRO A 374 -27.57 0.08 7.18
CA PRO A 374 -28.49 -0.07 8.30
C PRO A 374 -28.08 -1.21 9.25
N ASN A 375 -27.49 -2.28 8.71
CA ASN A 375 -27.06 -3.44 9.48
C ASN A 375 -25.61 -3.78 9.10
N ALA A 376 -24.76 -3.96 10.12
CA ALA A 376 -23.43 -4.51 9.97
C ALA A 376 -23.48 -5.92 9.36
N GLN A 377 -22.44 -6.27 8.59
CA GLN A 377 -22.25 -7.62 8.10
C GLN A 377 -21.92 -8.56 9.26
N LYS A 378 -22.58 -9.72 9.28
CA LYS A 378 -22.30 -10.77 10.28
C LYS A 378 -20.98 -11.46 9.96
N ASN A 379 -20.16 -11.71 10.99
CA ASN A 379 -18.86 -12.37 10.86
C ASN A 379 -17.96 -11.69 9.79
N CYS A 380 -18.01 -10.36 9.74
CA CYS A 380 -17.27 -9.54 8.78
C CYS A 380 -15.78 -9.58 9.10
N LEU A 381 -15.03 -10.42 8.38
CA LEU A 381 -13.57 -10.46 8.47
C LEU A 381 -12.95 -9.38 7.57
N PRO A 382 -11.83 -8.76 7.96
CA PRO A 382 -11.05 -7.91 7.05
C PRO A 382 -10.46 -8.72 5.90
N LEU A 383 -10.18 -8.06 4.77
CA LEU A 383 -9.49 -8.64 3.61
C LEU A 383 -8.12 -9.17 4.04
N PRO A 384 -7.58 -10.24 3.45
CA PRO A 384 -6.28 -10.79 3.86
C PRO A 384 -5.07 -9.88 3.57
N ASP A 385 -5.22 -8.84 2.76
CA ASP A 385 -4.25 -7.78 2.49
C ASP A 385 -5.00 -6.55 1.92
N CYS A 386 -4.32 -5.41 1.73
CA CYS A 386 -4.84 -4.26 0.98
C CYS A 386 -3.73 -3.61 0.13
N PRO A 387 -3.42 -4.16 -1.06
CA PRO A 387 -2.32 -3.66 -1.88
C PRO A 387 -2.64 -2.28 -2.49
N PRO A 388 -1.73 -1.29 -2.42
CA PRO A 388 -1.97 0.06 -2.97
C PRO A 388 -2.26 0.10 -4.48
N ILE A 389 -1.70 -0.83 -5.25
CA ILE A 389 -1.95 -0.93 -6.70
C ILE A 389 -3.30 -1.58 -7.04
N GLY A 390 -4.05 -2.02 -6.02
CA GLY A 390 -5.31 -2.73 -6.16
C GLY A 390 -5.16 -4.21 -6.51
N TRP A 391 -6.27 -4.81 -6.88
CA TRP A 391 -6.44 -6.22 -7.21
C TRP A 391 -6.78 -6.39 -8.70
N GLY A 392 -6.32 -7.49 -9.29
CA GLY A 392 -6.54 -7.83 -10.70
C GLY A 392 -5.38 -7.47 -11.63
N PHE A 393 -5.48 -7.91 -12.87
CA PHE A 393 -4.45 -7.70 -13.89
C PHE A 393 -4.52 -6.27 -14.46
N GLY A 394 -3.68 -5.39 -13.92
CA GLY A 394 -3.60 -3.98 -14.27
C GLY A 394 -2.34 -3.57 -15.03
N GLY A 395 -2.11 -2.25 -15.11
CA GLY A 395 -0.97 -1.65 -15.82
C GLY A 395 0.40 -2.06 -15.27
N GLU A 396 0.53 -2.31 -13.96
CA GLU A 396 1.82 -2.68 -13.33
C GLU A 396 2.32 -4.05 -13.84
N ALA A 397 1.44 -5.07 -13.88
CA ALA A 397 1.77 -6.38 -14.45
C ALA A 397 2.21 -6.29 -15.92
N LYS A 398 1.49 -5.49 -16.72
CA LYS A 398 1.82 -5.27 -18.14
C LYS A 398 3.16 -4.55 -18.32
N ASN A 399 3.45 -3.55 -17.50
CA ASN A 399 4.73 -2.81 -17.52
C ASN A 399 5.92 -3.71 -17.14
N ALA A 400 5.71 -4.63 -16.19
CA ALA A 400 6.66 -5.67 -15.85
C ALA A 400 6.86 -6.71 -16.98
N GLY A 401 6.02 -6.71 -18.02
CA GLY A 401 6.14 -7.61 -19.17
C GLY A 401 5.35 -8.91 -19.03
N LEU A 402 4.42 -8.99 -18.08
CA LEU A 402 3.50 -10.12 -17.91
C LEU A 402 2.29 -10.01 -18.85
N GLU A 403 1.66 -11.15 -19.14
CA GLU A 403 0.41 -11.28 -19.87
C GLU A 403 -0.49 -12.31 -19.17
N ALA A 404 -1.72 -11.93 -18.78
CA ALA A 404 -2.67 -12.87 -18.20
C ALA A 404 -3.13 -13.92 -19.24
N LYS A 405 -2.89 -15.22 -18.98
CA LYS A 405 -3.36 -16.33 -19.83
C LYS A 405 -4.58 -17.05 -19.26
N SER A 406 -4.73 -17.08 -17.94
CA SER A 406 -5.83 -17.80 -17.26
C SER A 406 -6.85 -16.91 -16.56
N HIS A 407 -6.40 -15.88 -15.83
CA HIS A 407 -7.23 -15.07 -14.95
C HIS A 407 -6.77 -13.61 -15.09
N ASP A 408 -7.70 -12.70 -15.31
CA ASP A 408 -7.47 -11.25 -15.49
C ASP A 408 -8.16 -10.40 -14.40
N GLY A 409 -9.27 -10.88 -13.85
CA GLY A 409 -10.02 -10.21 -12.77
C GLY A 409 -9.36 -10.31 -11.38
N ALA A 410 -9.87 -9.53 -10.43
CA ALA A 410 -9.34 -9.47 -9.07
C ALA A 410 -9.62 -10.72 -8.21
N ILE A 411 -10.75 -11.40 -8.45
CA ILE A 411 -11.24 -12.47 -7.58
C ILE A 411 -11.20 -13.81 -8.31
N ILE A 412 -10.55 -14.80 -7.72
CA ILE A 412 -10.56 -16.19 -8.19
C ILE A 412 -11.35 -17.03 -7.19
N ILE A 413 -12.42 -17.69 -7.65
CA ILE A 413 -13.25 -18.56 -6.81
C ILE A 413 -12.88 -20.02 -7.10
N THR A 414 -12.46 -20.75 -6.07
CA THR A 414 -12.16 -22.19 -6.16
C THR A 414 -13.10 -23.00 -5.26
N LYS A 415 -13.40 -24.22 -5.69
CA LYS A 415 -14.27 -25.16 -4.94
C LYS A 415 -13.47 -26.18 -4.14
N ASP A 416 -12.28 -26.54 -4.63
CA ASP A 416 -11.40 -27.57 -4.05
C ASP A 416 -10.11 -26.97 -3.48
N GLY A 417 -10.01 -25.63 -3.45
CA GLY A 417 -8.84 -24.93 -2.95
C GLY A 417 -7.60 -25.06 -3.83
N LYS A 418 -7.68 -25.70 -5.00
CA LYS A 418 -6.56 -25.77 -5.95
C LYS A 418 -6.77 -24.72 -7.02
N VAL A 419 -5.71 -23.99 -7.34
CA VAL A 419 -5.73 -22.93 -8.37
C VAL A 419 -4.43 -23.00 -9.16
N GLU A 420 -4.55 -22.97 -10.48
CA GLU A 420 -3.43 -22.83 -11.42
C GLU A 420 -3.60 -21.48 -12.15
N ILE A 421 -2.65 -20.56 -11.97
CA ILE A 421 -2.64 -19.24 -12.62
C ILE A 421 -1.52 -19.21 -13.65
N LYS A 422 -1.85 -18.93 -14.91
CA LYS A 422 -0.90 -18.87 -16.03
C LYS A 422 -0.67 -17.44 -16.46
N LEU A 423 0.61 -17.07 -16.54
CA LEU A 423 1.08 -15.76 -16.97
C LEU A 423 2.14 -15.94 -18.06
N GLY A 424 1.92 -15.38 -19.24
CA GLY A 424 2.96 -15.25 -20.25
C GLY A 424 3.95 -14.15 -19.85
N ALA A 425 5.19 -14.24 -20.35
CA ALA A 425 6.20 -13.21 -20.18
C ALA A 425 6.78 -12.76 -21.54
N HIS A 426 6.86 -11.46 -21.75
CA HIS A 426 7.47 -10.83 -22.93
C HIS A 426 8.84 -10.21 -22.66
N LYS A 427 9.24 -10.17 -21.40
CA LYS A 427 10.56 -9.74 -20.92
C LYS A 427 11.19 -10.89 -20.15
N ASP A 428 12.51 -10.85 -20.03
CA ASP A 428 13.25 -11.75 -19.14
C ASP A 428 13.10 -11.21 -17.71
N ILE A 429 12.25 -11.85 -16.91
CA ILE A 429 11.87 -11.38 -15.57
C ILE A 429 11.94 -12.51 -14.56
N ARG A 430 12.13 -12.14 -13.29
CA ARG A 430 11.93 -13.01 -12.14
C ARG A 430 10.57 -12.74 -11.52
N LEU A 431 9.94 -13.79 -11.02
CA LEU A 431 8.61 -13.73 -10.40
C LEU A 431 8.68 -14.33 -8.99
N HIS A 432 8.19 -13.59 -8.02
CA HIS A 432 8.07 -14.00 -6.62
C HIS A 432 6.59 -14.01 -6.19
N GLN A 433 6.26 -14.77 -5.14
CA GLN A 433 4.90 -14.86 -4.61
C GLN A 433 4.82 -14.74 -3.09
N LEU A 434 3.70 -14.17 -2.64
CA LEU A 434 3.28 -14.13 -1.25
C LEU A 434 1.81 -14.52 -1.13
N LEU A 435 1.54 -15.56 -0.34
CA LEU A 435 0.18 -15.96 0.03
C LEU A 435 -0.11 -15.53 1.48
N LYS A 436 -1.16 -14.74 1.69
CA LYS A 436 -1.61 -14.29 3.01
C LYS A 436 -3.03 -14.76 3.32
N ASN A 437 -3.31 -14.93 4.61
CA ASN A 437 -4.63 -15.17 5.17
C ASN A 437 -4.76 -14.40 6.49
N THR A 438 -5.98 -14.02 6.86
CA THR A 438 -6.26 -13.30 8.11
C THR A 438 -5.95 -14.11 9.37
N ILE A 439 -6.05 -15.45 9.29
CA ILE A 439 -5.97 -16.36 10.44
C ILE A 439 -4.67 -17.18 10.40
N VAL A 440 -4.39 -17.80 9.25
CA VAL A 440 -3.25 -18.71 9.06
C VAL A 440 -1.95 -17.93 8.87
N ASP A 441 -0.93 -18.33 9.62
CA ASP A 441 0.41 -17.74 9.62
C ASP A 441 1.11 -17.81 8.25
N GLU A 442 1.77 -16.70 7.85
CA GLU A 442 2.42 -16.54 6.53
C GLU A 442 3.56 -17.55 6.30
N ALA A 443 4.37 -17.85 7.33
CA ALA A 443 5.43 -18.85 7.22
C ALA A 443 4.86 -20.25 6.94
N THR A 444 3.67 -20.55 7.47
CA THR A 444 2.93 -21.78 7.17
C THR A 444 2.37 -21.77 5.75
N LEU A 445 1.79 -20.65 5.30
CA LEU A 445 1.28 -20.47 3.94
C LEU A 445 2.34 -20.54 2.85
N SER A 446 3.62 -20.29 3.18
CA SER A 446 4.74 -20.41 2.24
C SER A 446 4.84 -21.80 1.56
N LYS A 447 4.30 -22.86 2.19
CA LYS A 447 4.30 -24.23 1.67
C LYS A 447 3.12 -24.54 0.74
N TYR A 448 2.23 -23.59 0.50
CA TYR A 448 0.97 -23.78 -0.21
C TYR A 448 0.88 -23.01 -1.54
N ALA A 449 1.98 -22.40 -1.97
CA ALA A 449 2.09 -21.68 -3.23
C ALA A 449 3.46 -21.96 -3.86
N VAL A 450 3.47 -22.36 -5.14
CA VAL A 450 4.68 -22.65 -5.89
C VAL A 450 4.59 -22.01 -7.28
N ILE A 451 5.70 -21.47 -7.79
CA ILE A 451 5.85 -20.96 -9.15
C ILE A 451 6.69 -21.95 -9.94
N ARG A 452 6.27 -22.27 -11.16
CA ARG A 452 7.08 -22.99 -12.15
C ARG A 452 7.07 -22.27 -13.48
N GLU A 453 8.13 -22.45 -14.25
CA GLU A 453 8.22 -21.92 -15.61
C GLU A 453 8.11 -23.09 -16.61
N GLU A 454 7.18 -22.97 -17.55
CA GLU A 454 6.96 -23.97 -18.61
C GLU A 454 6.71 -23.27 -19.94
N ASN A 455 7.51 -23.61 -20.96
CA ASN A 455 7.37 -23.06 -22.33
C ASN A 455 7.34 -21.51 -22.41
N GLY A 456 8.03 -20.81 -21.49
CA GLY A 456 8.04 -19.34 -21.42
C GLY A 456 6.81 -18.73 -20.72
N GLU A 457 6.01 -19.56 -20.02
CA GLU A 457 4.92 -19.11 -19.16
C GLU A 457 5.26 -19.40 -17.69
N PHE A 458 4.93 -18.46 -16.82
CA PHE A 458 4.91 -18.69 -15.37
C PHE A 458 3.58 -19.30 -14.98
N ILE A 459 3.64 -20.38 -14.21
CA ILE A 459 2.49 -21.05 -13.65
C ILE A 459 2.58 -21.00 -12.13
N VAL A 460 1.61 -20.34 -11.49
CA VAL A 460 1.48 -20.24 -10.04
C VAL A 460 0.45 -21.25 -9.57
N ASP A 461 0.91 -22.29 -8.87
CA ASP A 461 0.08 -23.36 -8.33
C ASP A 461 -0.20 -23.09 -6.84
N LEU A 462 -1.48 -23.04 -6.47
CA LEU A 462 -1.94 -22.88 -5.09
C LEU A 462 -2.66 -24.14 -4.59
N ARG A 463 -2.48 -24.45 -3.31
CA ARG A 463 -3.20 -25.50 -2.58
C ARG A 463 -3.72 -24.94 -1.26
N LEU A 464 -4.90 -24.34 -1.23
CA LEU A 464 -5.39 -23.69 -0.01
C LEU A 464 -5.60 -24.72 1.12
N PRO A 465 -5.07 -24.49 2.33
CA PRO A 465 -5.16 -25.45 3.44
C PRO A 465 -6.57 -25.57 4.01
N GLN A 466 -7.35 -24.49 3.96
CA GLN A 466 -8.73 -24.44 4.44
C GLN A 466 -9.58 -23.47 3.62
N GLY A 467 -10.92 -23.59 3.72
CA GLY A 467 -11.83 -22.58 3.19
C GLY A 467 -11.60 -21.21 3.82
N GLY A 468 -11.89 -20.16 3.08
CA GLY A 468 -11.65 -18.77 3.46
C GLY A 468 -11.20 -17.90 2.29
N GLU A 469 -10.75 -16.70 2.62
CA GLU A 469 -10.19 -15.73 1.68
C GLU A 469 -8.67 -15.67 1.83
N TYR A 470 -7.95 -15.62 0.71
CA TYR A 470 -6.50 -15.52 0.68
C TYR A 470 -6.07 -14.43 -0.29
N ALA A 471 -5.04 -13.67 0.07
CA ALA A 471 -4.38 -12.73 -0.85
C ALA A 471 -3.17 -13.42 -1.47
N LEU A 472 -3.17 -13.58 -2.79
CA LEU A 472 -1.96 -13.90 -3.54
C LEU A 472 -1.39 -12.60 -4.10
N LYS A 473 -0.16 -12.28 -3.75
CA LYS A 473 0.60 -11.16 -4.32
C LYS A 473 1.75 -11.69 -5.14
N LEU A 474 1.99 -11.06 -6.28
CA LEU A 474 3.09 -11.37 -7.17
C LEU A 474 3.99 -10.14 -7.33
N TYR A 475 5.29 -10.41 -7.36
CA TYR A 475 6.33 -9.40 -7.46
C TYR A 475 7.26 -9.74 -8.61
N ALA A 476 7.73 -8.74 -9.35
CA ALA A 476 8.65 -8.96 -10.46
C ALA A 476 9.71 -7.86 -10.60
N ASN A 477 10.85 -8.26 -11.13
CA ASN A 477 12.03 -7.47 -11.51
C ASN A 477 12.63 -8.06 -12.80
N GLU A 478 13.45 -7.27 -13.50
CA GLU A 478 14.15 -7.79 -14.69
C GLU A 478 15.22 -8.82 -14.26
N ASP A 479 15.42 -9.88 -15.05
CA ASP A 479 16.39 -10.93 -14.67
C ASP A 479 17.82 -10.35 -14.55
N GLY A 480 18.45 -10.57 -13.40
CA GLY A 480 19.77 -10.02 -13.06
C GLY A 480 19.75 -8.63 -12.43
N GLU A 481 18.58 -8.04 -12.16
CA GLU A 481 18.44 -6.85 -11.33
C GLU A 481 18.50 -7.22 -9.84
N ASP A 482 19.52 -6.70 -9.13
CA ASP A 482 19.68 -6.92 -7.70
C ASP A 482 18.66 -6.09 -6.89
N GLY A 483 18.15 -6.68 -5.80
CA GLY A 483 17.30 -5.98 -4.82
C GLY A 483 15.82 -6.30 -4.93
N GLU A 484 14.98 -5.45 -4.34
CA GLU A 484 13.54 -5.70 -4.16
C GLU A 484 12.75 -5.59 -5.47
N ALA A 485 11.97 -6.63 -5.74
CA ALA A 485 11.03 -6.70 -6.84
C ALA A 485 9.75 -5.91 -6.51
N GLY A 486 9.25 -5.16 -7.49
CA GLY A 486 8.01 -4.39 -7.32
C GLY A 486 6.79 -5.31 -7.25
N ASN A 487 5.77 -4.95 -6.44
CA ASN A 487 4.48 -5.62 -6.50
C ASN A 487 3.81 -5.30 -7.83
N VAL A 488 3.42 -6.32 -8.60
CA VAL A 488 2.92 -6.15 -9.97
C VAL A 488 1.50 -6.64 -10.17
N LEU A 489 1.04 -7.59 -9.34
CA LEU A 489 -0.25 -8.25 -9.52
C LEU A 489 -0.74 -8.87 -8.22
N ASN A 490 -2.03 -8.71 -7.92
CA ASN A 490 -2.65 -9.27 -6.71
C ASN A 490 -3.99 -9.92 -7.03
N TYR A 491 -4.29 -11.06 -6.38
CA TYR A 491 -5.56 -11.77 -6.49
C TYR A 491 -6.14 -12.10 -5.12
N LEU A 492 -7.45 -11.87 -4.96
CA LEU A 492 -8.22 -12.40 -3.84
C LEU A 492 -8.76 -13.78 -4.20
N ILE A 493 -8.21 -14.82 -3.59
CA ILE A 493 -8.67 -16.20 -3.79
C ILE A 493 -9.74 -16.52 -2.75
N LYS A 494 -10.94 -16.92 -3.20
CA LYS A 494 -12.05 -17.31 -2.33
C LYS A 494 -12.32 -18.81 -2.44
N CYS A 495 -12.42 -19.48 -1.29
CA CYS A 495 -12.83 -20.87 -1.20
C CYS A 495 -13.92 -21.04 -0.14
N ASN A 496 -15.11 -21.49 -0.54
CA ASN A 496 -16.25 -21.64 0.38
C ASN A 496 -16.35 -23.06 0.99
N GLU A 497 -15.43 -23.97 0.65
CA GLU A 497 -15.45 -25.36 1.14
C GLU A 497 -14.95 -25.44 2.59
N LYS A 498 -15.85 -25.81 3.52
CA LYS A 498 -15.55 -25.87 4.96
C LYS A 498 -14.66 -27.07 5.32
N ASN A 499 -14.80 -28.18 4.60
CA ASN A 499 -14.08 -29.43 4.88
C ASN A 499 -12.80 -29.60 4.06
N LEU A 500 -12.27 -28.48 3.54
CA LEU A 500 -11.07 -28.49 2.72
C LEU A 500 -9.83 -28.92 3.53
N SER A 501 -9.04 -29.85 3.01
CA SER A 501 -7.78 -30.26 3.65
C SER A 501 -6.76 -30.62 2.58
N ASN A 502 -6.27 -29.61 1.86
CA ASN A 502 -5.21 -29.83 0.88
C ASN A 502 -3.89 -30.03 1.60
N LYS A 503 -3.11 -31.03 1.14
CA LYS A 503 -1.74 -31.20 1.58
C LYS A 503 -0.87 -30.06 1.02
N PRO A 504 0.12 -29.57 1.79
CA PRO A 504 1.10 -28.63 1.25
C PRO A 504 1.90 -29.25 0.11
N PHE A 505 2.64 -28.42 -0.63
CA PHE A 505 3.71 -28.92 -1.49
C PHE A 505 4.86 -29.45 -0.64
N PRO A 506 5.68 -30.40 -1.13
CA PRO A 506 6.97 -30.70 -0.50
C PRO A 506 7.79 -29.40 -0.35
N ASN A 507 8.71 -29.35 0.61
CA ASN A 507 9.44 -28.12 0.90
C ASN A 507 10.19 -27.62 -0.35
N ILE A 508 9.71 -26.56 -0.99
CA ILE A 508 10.42 -25.83 -2.05
C ILE A 508 10.97 -24.57 -1.42
N THR A 509 12.30 -24.47 -1.28
CA THR A 509 12.91 -23.23 -0.78
C THR A 509 12.52 -22.08 -1.70
N ASP A 510 12.04 -20.98 -1.12
CA ASP A 510 11.47 -19.76 -1.74
C ASP A 510 10.19 -19.92 -2.60
N GLY A 511 9.72 -21.15 -2.83
CA GLY A 511 8.51 -21.43 -3.60
C GLY A 511 8.67 -21.32 -5.12
N PHE A 512 9.87 -21.13 -5.67
CA PHE A 512 10.12 -21.13 -7.12
C PHE A 512 10.79 -22.45 -7.57
N LEU A 513 10.34 -23.05 -8.67
CA LEU A 513 10.98 -24.26 -9.21
C LEU A 513 12.04 -23.91 -10.27
N GLY A 514 13.16 -24.64 -10.24
CA GLY A 514 14.27 -24.50 -11.17
C GLY A 514 15.42 -23.68 -10.60
N LYS A 515 16.10 -22.97 -11.50
CA LYS A 515 17.31 -22.18 -11.20
C LYS A 515 16.99 -20.91 -10.42
N LYS A 516 17.81 -20.60 -9.42
CA LYS A 516 17.76 -19.31 -8.68
C LYS A 516 18.72 -18.27 -9.26
N SER A 517 18.42 -16.99 -9.05
CA SER A 517 19.25 -15.84 -9.45
C SER A 517 20.70 -15.96 -8.93
N ILE A 518 20.84 -16.34 -7.65
CA ILE A 518 22.14 -16.47 -6.98
C ILE A 518 23.05 -17.58 -7.55
N ALA A 519 22.51 -18.52 -8.33
CA ALA A 519 23.26 -19.65 -8.87
C ALA A 519 24.40 -19.20 -9.80
N ASP A 520 24.17 -18.16 -10.62
CA ASP A 520 25.20 -17.64 -11.54
C ASP A 520 26.32 -16.91 -10.79
N ALA A 521 25.97 -16.11 -9.78
CA ALA A 521 26.94 -15.40 -8.93
C ALA A 521 27.89 -16.40 -8.23
N LEU A 522 27.33 -17.50 -7.72
CA LEU A 522 28.10 -18.58 -7.08
C LEU A 522 28.77 -19.52 -8.09
N GLY A 523 28.43 -19.43 -9.38
CA GLY A 523 29.02 -20.23 -10.45
C GLY A 523 28.58 -21.70 -10.41
N VAL A 524 27.29 -21.94 -10.13
CA VAL A 524 26.67 -23.26 -10.10
C VAL A 524 25.72 -23.42 -11.28
N LYS A 525 25.93 -24.46 -12.10
CA LYS A 525 25.15 -24.71 -13.31
C LYS A 525 24.63 -26.14 -13.35
N ALA A 526 23.33 -26.31 -13.55
CA ALA A 526 22.73 -27.63 -13.80
C ALA A 526 23.20 -28.21 -15.15
N LEU A 527 23.50 -29.51 -15.16
CA LEU A 527 23.96 -30.28 -16.32
C LEU A 527 22.91 -31.29 -16.80
N SER A 528 22.08 -31.84 -15.91
CA SER A 528 21.06 -32.85 -16.27
C SER A 528 19.70 -32.22 -16.57
N HIS A 529 18.99 -31.73 -15.55
CA HIS A 529 17.64 -31.17 -15.67
C HIS A 529 17.69 -29.65 -15.54
N LYS A 530 17.19 -28.94 -16.57
CA LYS A 530 17.07 -27.47 -16.53
C LYS A 530 15.72 -27.04 -15.97
N ASP A 531 14.69 -27.83 -16.25
CA ASP A 531 13.33 -27.59 -15.78
C ASP A 531 13.21 -27.99 -14.31
N GLY A 532 12.41 -27.23 -13.56
CA GLY A 532 12.22 -27.45 -12.12
C GLY A 532 11.27 -28.62 -11.80
N LYS A 533 10.54 -29.15 -12.78
CA LYS A 533 9.63 -30.30 -12.61
C LYS A 533 10.22 -31.54 -13.28
N ILE A 534 10.25 -32.64 -12.53
CA ILE A 534 10.78 -33.93 -12.99
C ILE A 534 9.72 -35.00 -12.73
N HIS A 535 9.59 -35.95 -13.66
CA HIS A 535 8.79 -37.15 -13.47
C HIS A 535 9.70 -38.38 -13.54
N SER A 536 9.69 -39.20 -12.49
CA SER A 536 10.49 -40.42 -12.38
C SER A 536 9.58 -41.65 -12.39
N LYS A 537 9.75 -42.50 -13.41
CA LYS A 537 8.91 -43.69 -13.64
C LYS A 537 9.34 -44.93 -12.87
N ASP A 538 10.57 -44.93 -12.35
CA ASP A 538 11.18 -46.06 -11.64
C ASP A 538 11.64 -45.66 -10.24
N GLY A 539 11.13 -44.53 -9.74
CA GLY A 539 11.49 -43.95 -8.45
C GLY A 539 12.92 -43.44 -8.33
N ARG A 540 13.71 -43.44 -9.40
CA ARG A 540 15.11 -42.99 -9.39
C ARG A 540 15.31 -41.77 -10.28
N THR A 541 16.20 -40.87 -9.87
CA THR A 541 16.65 -39.78 -10.73
C THR A 541 18.08 -39.35 -10.41
N ARG A 542 18.77 -38.79 -11.41
CA ARG A 542 20.13 -38.29 -11.29
C ARG A 542 20.17 -36.79 -11.57
N LEU A 543 20.57 -36.02 -10.58
CA LEU A 543 20.81 -34.58 -10.72
C LEU A 543 22.31 -34.31 -10.83
N GLU A 544 22.73 -33.57 -11.86
CA GLU A 544 24.14 -33.27 -12.11
C GLU A 544 24.36 -31.76 -12.18
N PHE A 545 25.42 -31.27 -11.52
CA PHE A 545 25.78 -29.86 -11.48
C PHE A 545 27.28 -29.66 -11.69
N GLN A 546 27.64 -28.53 -12.30
CA GLN A 546 28.99 -28.00 -12.30
C GLN A 546 29.05 -26.86 -11.28
N ALA A 547 30.03 -26.91 -10.36
CA ALA A 547 30.31 -25.83 -9.42
C ALA A 547 31.79 -25.40 -9.49
N LYS A 548 32.11 -24.20 -9.00
CA LYS A 548 33.49 -23.74 -8.80
C LYS A 548 34.19 -24.57 -7.72
N ASN A 549 35.51 -24.73 -7.81
CA ASN A 549 36.29 -25.61 -6.91
C ASN A 549 36.21 -25.24 -5.41
N ASN A 550 35.93 -23.97 -5.10
CA ASN A 550 35.78 -23.46 -3.74
C ASN A 550 34.35 -23.58 -3.18
N MET A 551 33.41 -24.12 -3.96
CA MET A 551 32.04 -24.37 -3.55
C MET A 551 31.82 -25.83 -3.19
N GLU A 552 31.02 -26.05 -2.16
CA GLU A 552 30.46 -27.33 -1.74
C GLU A 552 28.95 -27.28 -2.01
N LEU A 553 28.39 -28.33 -2.62
CA LEU A 553 26.95 -28.45 -2.78
C LEU A 553 26.39 -29.42 -1.74
N VAL A 554 25.27 -29.06 -1.14
CA VAL A 554 24.51 -29.90 -0.20
C VAL A 554 23.06 -29.98 -0.67
N CYS A 555 22.36 -31.04 -0.28
CA CYS A 555 21.04 -31.36 -0.81
C CYS A 555 20.05 -31.60 0.33
N GLU A 556 18.87 -31.01 0.23
CA GLU A 556 17.69 -31.45 0.99
C GLU A 556 16.81 -32.30 0.07
N LEU A 557 16.43 -33.49 0.53
CA LEU A 557 15.38 -34.31 -0.06
C LEU A 557 14.21 -34.36 0.93
N HIS A 558 13.01 -34.03 0.47
CA HIS A 558 11.84 -33.88 1.35
C HIS A 558 10.57 -34.46 0.71
N SER A 559 9.71 -35.08 1.53
CA SER A 559 8.33 -35.43 1.17
C SER A 559 7.39 -35.09 2.32
N ASN A 560 6.12 -34.81 2.01
CA ASN A 560 5.06 -34.67 3.02
C ASN A 560 4.48 -36.02 3.46
N ASP A 561 4.88 -37.13 2.82
CA ASP A 561 4.49 -38.46 3.23
C ASP A 561 5.49 -39.02 4.26
N PRO A 562 5.05 -39.32 5.50
CA PRO A 562 5.93 -39.87 6.53
C PRO A 562 6.54 -41.22 6.15
N ASN A 563 5.82 -42.04 5.36
CA ASN A 563 6.34 -43.31 4.86
C ASN A 563 7.43 -43.08 3.82
N ALA A 564 7.20 -42.20 2.86
CA ALA A 564 8.21 -41.80 1.88
C ALA A 564 9.49 -41.26 2.56
N THR A 565 9.32 -40.43 3.59
CA THR A 565 10.41 -39.83 4.36
C THR A 565 11.33 -40.86 5.02
N LYS A 566 10.82 -42.05 5.36
CA LYS A 566 11.62 -43.14 5.96
C LYS A 566 12.50 -43.86 4.94
N HIS A 567 12.05 -43.97 3.69
CA HIS A 567 12.70 -44.80 2.66
C HIS A 567 13.47 -43.99 1.61
N MET A 568 13.18 -42.70 1.45
CA MET A 568 13.85 -41.85 0.46
C MET A 568 15.33 -41.65 0.81
N LYS A 569 16.21 -41.73 -0.19
CA LYS A 569 17.67 -41.59 -0.01
C LYS A 569 18.26 -40.72 -1.10
N VAL A 570 19.33 -40.00 -0.75
CA VAL A 570 20.15 -39.26 -1.72
C VAL A 570 21.62 -39.60 -1.52
N TYR A 571 22.31 -39.87 -2.63
CA TYR A 571 23.73 -40.23 -2.64
C TYR A 571 24.53 -39.15 -3.37
N PRO A 572 25.09 -38.17 -2.64
CA PRO A 572 25.93 -37.13 -3.23
C PRO A 572 27.32 -37.66 -3.59
N LYS A 573 27.84 -37.22 -4.73
CA LYS A 573 29.19 -37.54 -5.20
C LYS A 573 29.81 -36.33 -5.91
N GLU A 574 31.05 -35.99 -5.55
CA GLU A 574 31.83 -34.94 -6.20
C GLU A 574 33.02 -35.53 -6.95
N VAL A 575 33.20 -35.15 -8.21
CA VAL A 575 34.34 -35.53 -9.06
C VAL A 575 34.78 -34.32 -9.89
N ASN A 576 35.92 -33.73 -9.57
CA ASN A 576 36.52 -32.60 -10.32
C ASN A 576 35.57 -31.40 -10.51
N GLY A 577 34.86 -31.00 -9.46
CA GLY A 577 33.89 -29.90 -9.49
C GLY A 577 32.53 -30.26 -10.10
N LYS A 578 32.36 -31.49 -10.61
CA LYS A 578 31.07 -32.04 -11.00
C LYS A 578 30.43 -32.72 -9.80
N TRP A 579 29.25 -32.26 -9.43
CA TRP A 579 28.43 -32.82 -8.37
C TRP A 579 27.31 -33.67 -8.96
N ILE A 580 27.11 -34.85 -8.41
CA ILE A 580 26.09 -35.81 -8.81
C ILE A 580 25.28 -36.16 -7.56
N PHE A 581 23.96 -36.06 -7.65
CA PHE A 581 23.03 -36.49 -6.61
C PHE A 581 22.15 -37.57 -7.22
N ASP A 582 22.39 -38.83 -6.82
CA ASP A 582 21.53 -39.95 -7.16
C ASP A 582 20.42 -40.03 -6.10
N VAL A 583 19.18 -39.81 -6.53
CA VAL A 583 17.99 -39.71 -5.67
C VAL A 583 17.14 -40.97 -5.87
N ASP A 584 16.81 -41.64 -4.76
CA ASP A 584 16.03 -42.88 -4.71
C ASP A 584 14.76 -42.62 -3.90
N MET A 585 13.60 -42.80 -4.53
CA MET A 585 12.26 -42.46 -4.06
C MET A 585 11.32 -43.67 -4.28
N PRO A 586 11.46 -44.74 -3.49
CA PRO A 586 10.75 -46.00 -3.72
C PRO A 586 9.24 -45.91 -3.52
N ILE A 587 8.74 -44.94 -2.73
CA ILE A 587 7.31 -44.75 -2.49
C ILE A 587 6.73 -43.80 -3.54
N GLU A 588 5.58 -44.16 -4.13
CA GLU A 588 4.86 -43.27 -5.06
C GLU A 588 4.46 -41.96 -4.36
N GLY A 589 4.71 -40.82 -5.00
CA GLY A 589 4.30 -39.53 -4.45
C GLY A 589 5.10 -38.33 -4.96
N GLU A 590 4.90 -37.21 -4.28
CA GLU A 590 5.58 -35.94 -4.56
C GLU A 590 6.77 -35.73 -3.62
N TYR A 591 7.89 -35.32 -4.20
CA TYR A 591 9.14 -35.04 -3.51
C TYR A 591 9.69 -33.68 -3.93
N SER A 592 10.48 -33.07 -3.06
CA SER A 592 11.33 -31.94 -3.44
C SER A 592 12.80 -32.23 -3.23
N VAL A 593 13.60 -31.66 -4.12
CA VAL A 593 15.06 -31.63 -3.99
C VAL A 593 15.53 -30.19 -4.05
N ASN A 594 16.05 -29.68 -2.94
CA ASN A 594 16.67 -28.35 -2.87
C ASN A 594 18.19 -28.49 -2.83
N ILE A 595 18.87 -27.88 -3.79
CA ILE A 595 20.33 -27.86 -3.88
C ILE A 595 20.82 -26.51 -3.36
N PHE A 596 21.73 -26.57 -2.39
CA PHE A 596 22.34 -25.38 -1.80
C PHE A 596 23.83 -25.36 -2.06
N ALA A 597 24.37 -24.15 -2.26
CA ALA A 597 25.79 -23.89 -2.36
C ALA A 597 26.31 -23.31 -1.04
N LYS A 598 27.47 -23.83 -0.62
CA LYS A 598 28.23 -23.36 0.53
C LYS A 598 29.67 -23.07 0.11
N LYS A 599 30.26 -21.99 0.60
CA LYS A 599 31.69 -21.74 0.41
C LYS A 599 32.51 -22.64 1.34
N LYS A 600 33.51 -23.34 0.80
CA LYS A 600 34.41 -24.19 1.60
C LYS A 600 35.15 -23.34 2.63
N GLY A 601 35.12 -23.77 3.90
CA GLY A 601 35.74 -23.06 5.02
C GLY A 601 34.92 -21.91 5.63
N ASP A 602 33.65 -21.76 5.25
CA ASP A 602 32.75 -20.77 5.86
C ASP A 602 32.34 -21.18 7.29
N GLU A 603 32.78 -20.38 8.27
CA GLU A 603 32.50 -20.54 9.71
C GLU A 603 31.08 -20.10 10.09
N ASN A 604 30.44 -19.23 9.29
CA ASN A 604 29.11 -18.68 9.58
C ASN A 604 27.97 -19.69 9.33
N LYS A 605 28.31 -20.89 8.82
CA LYS A 605 27.37 -21.98 8.52
C LYS A 605 26.23 -21.55 7.57
N ARG A 606 26.48 -20.54 6.74
CA ARG A 606 25.58 -20.01 5.73
C ARG A 606 25.52 -20.91 4.50
N ILE A 607 24.32 -21.12 3.97
CA ILE A 607 24.08 -21.79 2.69
C ILE A 607 23.16 -20.94 1.82
N TYR A 608 23.24 -21.10 0.50
CA TYR A 608 22.42 -20.38 -0.48
C TYR A 608 21.69 -21.37 -1.37
N ASN A 609 20.37 -21.28 -1.48
CA ASN A 609 19.62 -22.13 -2.40
C ASN A 609 19.94 -21.72 -3.85
N VAL A 610 20.31 -22.69 -4.69
CA VAL A 610 20.72 -22.44 -6.08
C VAL A 610 19.79 -23.10 -7.09
N TYR A 611 19.18 -24.24 -6.72
CA TYR A 611 18.17 -24.92 -7.53
C TYR A 611 17.15 -25.61 -6.62
N SER A 612 15.89 -25.62 -7.04
CA SER A 612 14.83 -26.39 -6.39
C SER A 612 14.06 -27.20 -7.42
N TYR A 613 13.86 -28.49 -7.17
CA TYR A 613 13.12 -29.39 -8.05
C TYR A 613 11.91 -29.97 -7.33
N MET A 614 10.82 -30.15 -8.06
CA MET A 614 9.69 -30.97 -7.65
C MET A 614 9.68 -32.23 -8.50
N ILE A 615 9.66 -33.39 -7.84
CA ILE A 615 9.72 -34.69 -8.48
C ILE A 615 8.43 -35.46 -8.19
N GLU A 616 7.72 -35.86 -9.24
CA GLU A 616 6.63 -36.83 -9.18
C GLU A 616 7.22 -38.22 -9.44
N SER A 617 7.15 -39.11 -8.45
CA SER A 617 7.71 -40.46 -8.50
C SER A 617 6.61 -41.52 -8.56
N ASP A 618 6.72 -42.46 -9.50
CA ASP A 618 5.87 -43.66 -9.57
C ASP A 618 6.32 -44.76 -8.58
N GLY A 619 7.46 -44.55 -7.90
CA GLY A 619 8.03 -45.51 -6.95
C GLY A 619 8.66 -46.75 -7.58
N HIS A 620 9.17 -47.65 -6.74
CA HIS A 620 9.63 -48.98 -7.10
C HIS A 620 9.57 -49.94 -5.90
N GLU A 621 9.68 -51.25 -6.14
CA GLU A 621 9.70 -52.25 -5.06
C GLU A 621 10.89 -52.00 -4.09
N LEU A 622 10.61 -52.03 -2.79
CA LEU A 622 11.64 -51.95 -1.75
C LEU A 622 12.54 -53.20 -1.81
N GLU A 623 13.84 -53.04 -1.62
CA GLU A 623 14.77 -54.19 -1.65
C GLU A 623 14.52 -55.14 -0.46
N ASN A 624 14.57 -56.45 -0.72
CA ASN A 624 14.32 -57.52 0.27
C ASN A 624 15.21 -57.35 1.53
N GLY A 625 14.62 -56.84 2.61
CA GLY A 625 15.31 -56.53 3.87
C GLY A 625 14.75 -55.29 4.57
N GLU A 626 14.20 -54.34 3.82
CA GLU A 626 13.59 -53.12 4.37
C GLU A 626 12.13 -53.32 4.84
N GLU A 627 11.47 -54.43 4.46
CA GLU A 627 10.11 -54.78 4.91
C GLU A 627 10.04 -55.22 6.40
N ASN A 628 11.17 -55.61 7.01
CA ASN A 628 11.19 -56.23 8.35
C ASN A 628 11.39 -55.24 9.52
N GLU A 629 11.57 -53.94 9.28
CA GLU A 629 11.63 -52.93 10.37
C GLU A 629 10.22 -52.54 10.89
N SER A 630 9.14 -53.12 10.35
CA SER A 630 7.79 -52.57 10.45
C SER A 630 6.94 -53.02 11.65
N LYS A 631 7.49 -53.65 12.70
CA LYS A 631 6.67 -54.09 13.85
C LYS A 631 7.18 -53.81 15.25
N ASP A 632 8.50 -53.64 15.46
CA ASP A 632 9.06 -53.42 16.81
C ASP A 632 9.71 -52.03 17.00
N ASP A 633 9.80 -51.20 15.95
CA ASP A 633 10.41 -49.85 15.98
C ASP A 633 9.38 -48.70 15.77
N GLU A 634 8.09 -48.95 16.05
CA GLU A 634 7.05 -47.90 15.99
C GLU A 634 7.23 -46.78 17.05
N ASP A 635 8.09 -46.97 18.06
CA ASP A 635 8.18 -46.09 19.24
C ASP A 635 9.45 -45.21 19.32
N THR A 636 10.38 -45.20 18.34
CA THR A 636 11.74 -44.63 18.57
C THR A 636 12.27 -43.58 17.58
N LYS A 637 11.60 -43.25 16.47
CA LYS A 637 11.98 -42.09 15.64
C LYS A 637 10.87 -41.05 15.62
N GLU A 638 10.85 -40.18 16.62
CA GLU A 638 10.00 -38.99 16.61
C GLU A 638 10.26 -38.18 15.32
N GLU A 639 9.19 -37.95 14.56
CA GLU A 639 9.21 -37.11 13.38
C GLU A 639 9.60 -35.68 13.78
N ILE A 640 10.64 -35.13 13.17
CA ILE A 640 11.08 -33.76 13.46
C ILE A 640 10.01 -32.81 12.92
N LYS A 641 9.17 -32.29 13.80
CA LYS A 641 8.16 -31.29 13.44
C LYS A 641 8.85 -29.97 13.10
N VAL A 642 8.81 -29.58 11.83
CA VAL A 642 9.37 -28.30 11.37
C VAL A 642 8.67 -27.13 12.08
N VAL A 643 9.44 -26.31 12.77
CA VAL A 643 8.94 -25.11 13.46
C VAL A 643 8.73 -23.98 12.43
N THR A 644 7.49 -23.55 12.18
CA THR A 644 7.17 -22.40 11.31
C THR A 644 6.73 -21.19 12.12
N GLU A 645 7.40 -20.04 12.01
CA GLU A 645 7.07 -18.86 12.82
C GLU A 645 7.28 -17.54 12.07
N THR A 646 6.33 -16.61 12.17
CA THR A 646 6.46 -15.24 11.66
C THR A 646 6.82 -14.26 12.78
N VAL A 647 7.75 -13.36 12.50
CA VAL A 647 8.32 -12.36 13.41
C VAL A 647 8.15 -10.97 12.81
N GLN A 648 7.51 -10.06 13.54
CA GLN A 648 7.47 -8.63 13.20
C GLN A 648 8.55 -7.91 14.00
N THR A 649 9.42 -7.13 13.35
CA THR A 649 10.48 -6.39 14.04
C THR A 649 10.86 -5.09 13.33
N SER A 650 11.38 -4.11 14.07
CA SER A 650 12.07 -2.95 13.49
C SER A 650 13.58 -3.04 13.66
N GLU A 651 14.04 -4.01 14.47
CA GLU A 651 15.45 -4.20 14.76
C GLU A 651 16.19 -4.63 13.50
N LYS A 652 17.39 -4.07 13.32
CA LYS A 652 18.31 -4.45 12.26
C LYS A 652 18.87 -5.88 12.44
N GLU A 653 18.90 -6.39 13.66
CA GLU A 653 19.49 -7.68 13.98
C GLU A 653 18.54 -8.49 14.84
N ILE A 654 18.41 -9.79 14.60
CA ILE A 654 17.69 -10.70 15.51
C ILE A 654 18.55 -11.91 15.87
N LEU A 655 18.29 -12.47 17.04
CA LEU A 655 18.94 -13.70 17.51
C LEU A 655 17.95 -14.86 17.39
N ILE A 656 18.27 -15.82 16.52
CA ILE A 656 17.47 -17.03 16.30
C ILE A 656 18.16 -18.20 17.01
N PRO A 657 17.50 -18.82 18.01
CA PRO A 657 18.06 -19.96 18.71
C PRO A 657 18.04 -21.22 17.85
N VAL A 658 19.10 -22.02 17.95
CA VAL A 658 19.13 -23.37 17.39
C VAL A 658 18.31 -24.28 18.31
N PRO A 659 17.36 -25.08 17.78
CA PRO A 659 16.60 -26.03 18.59
C PRO A 659 17.52 -26.98 19.38
N LYS A 660 17.15 -27.29 20.62
CA LYS A 660 17.96 -28.16 21.50
C LYS A 660 18.10 -29.56 20.92
N GLY A 661 19.27 -30.16 21.10
CA GLY A 661 19.58 -31.52 20.61
C GLY A 661 20.19 -31.59 19.21
N PHE A 662 20.45 -30.45 18.56
CA PHE A 662 21.06 -30.39 17.23
C PHE A 662 22.42 -29.66 17.25
N ASP A 663 23.45 -30.28 16.67
CA ASP A 663 24.82 -29.76 16.72
C ASP A 663 25.35 -29.24 15.37
N ASN A 664 25.05 -29.93 14.26
CA ASN A 664 25.52 -29.59 12.92
C ASN A 664 24.42 -28.86 12.12
N VAL A 665 24.09 -27.64 12.54
CA VAL A 665 23.03 -26.84 11.93
C VAL A 665 23.61 -25.78 10.99
N VAL A 666 23.05 -25.69 9.79
CA VAL A 666 23.32 -24.65 8.78
C VAL A 666 22.06 -23.84 8.53
N ALA A 667 22.19 -22.63 7.99
CA ALA A 667 21.05 -21.74 7.78
C ALA A 667 21.04 -21.10 6.39
N CYS A 668 19.84 -21.00 5.83
CA CYS A 668 19.55 -20.32 4.58
C CYS A 668 18.64 -19.11 4.87
N LEU A 669 19.21 -17.91 4.82
CA LEU A 669 18.51 -16.64 4.86
C LEU A 669 18.30 -16.09 3.42
N HIS A 670 17.17 -15.50 3.13
CA HIS A 670 16.93 -14.75 1.89
C HIS A 670 15.79 -13.77 2.10
N ARG A 671 15.74 -12.70 1.30
CA ARG A 671 14.58 -11.82 1.23
C ARG A 671 13.58 -12.39 0.22
N ARG A 672 12.29 -12.38 0.54
CA ARG A 672 11.26 -13.13 -0.24
C ARG A 672 11.07 -12.61 -1.65
N HIS A 673 10.98 -11.29 -1.79
CA HIS A 673 10.63 -10.61 -3.04
C HIS A 673 11.82 -9.81 -3.52
N ALA A 674 13.03 -10.36 -3.43
CA ALA A 674 14.24 -9.68 -3.87
C ALA A 674 15.29 -10.68 -4.32
N ASP A 675 16.09 -10.26 -5.29
CA ASP A 675 17.28 -10.96 -5.75
C ASP A 675 18.53 -10.32 -5.13
N ASP A 676 18.67 -10.47 -3.81
CA ASP A 676 19.83 -9.94 -3.09
C ASP A 676 21.11 -10.76 -3.45
N PRO A 677 22.25 -10.10 -3.70
CA PRO A 677 23.50 -10.80 -3.96
C PRO A 677 23.98 -11.57 -2.71
N PRO A 678 24.82 -12.63 -2.86
CA PRO A 678 25.32 -13.39 -1.72
C PRO A 678 26.10 -12.50 -0.75
N ASN A 679 25.59 -12.36 0.47
CA ASN A 679 26.28 -11.71 1.58
C ASN A 679 26.52 -12.76 2.68
N ALA A 680 27.76 -12.92 3.14
CA ALA A 680 28.09 -13.86 4.22
C ALA A 680 28.05 -13.21 5.61
N GLN A 681 28.01 -11.87 5.67
CA GLN A 681 27.98 -11.09 6.92
C GLN A 681 26.55 -10.87 7.43
N ASP A 682 25.54 -11.25 6.64
CA ASP A 682 24.13 -11.20 7.01
C ASP A 682 23.77 -12.25 8.08
N LEU A 683 24.68 -13.18 8.35
CA LEU A 683 24.49 -14.26 9.29
C LEU A 683 25.79 -14.58 10.04
N GLU A 684 25.71 -14.60 11.36
CA GLU A 684 26.82 -15.00 12.24
C GLU A 684 26.35 -16.12 13.17
N PHE A 685 27.13 -17.20 13.28
CA PHE A 685 26.86 -18.28 14.23
C PHE A 685 27.67 -18.05 15.51
N MET A 686 26.99 -18.02 16.65
CA MET A 686 27.62 -17.76 17.94
C MET A 686 27.08 -18.66 19.06
N GLU A 687 27.86 -18.81 20.12
CA GLU A 687 27.45 -19.51 21.34
C GLU A 687 27.49 -18.53 22.51
N GLN A 688 26.35 -18.32 23.14
CA GLN A 688 26.19 -17.39 24.25
C GLN A 688 25.37 -18.05 25.36
N ASP A 689 25.85 -17.99 26.60
CA ASP A 689 25.18 -18.55 27.78
C ASP A 689 24.76 -20.03 27.63
N GLY A 690 25.55 -20.80 26.88
CA GLY A 690 25.30 -22.22 26.59
C GLY A 690 24.20 -22.47 25.54
N MET A 691 23.71 -21.43 24.88
CA MET A 691 22.80 -21.52 23.73
C MET A 691 23.54 -21.24 22.42
N LYS A 692 23.28 -22.08 21.42
CA LYS A 692 23.73 -21.87 20.04
C LYS A 692 22.73 -20.95 19.35
N LEU A 693 23.21 -19.83 18.80
CA LEU A 693 22.38 -18.79 18.22
C LEU A 693 22.90 -18.43 16.82
N PHE A 694 21.97 -18.11 15.92
CA PHE A 694 22.28 -17.37 14.71
C PHE A 694 21.90 -15.91 14.91
N LYS A 695 22.86 -15.01 14.74
CA LYS A 695 22.62 -13.58 14.64
C LYS A 695 22.39 -13.24 13.17
N ALA A 696 21.15 -12.94 12.81
CA ALA A 696 20.77 -12.52 11.47
C ALA A 696 20.68 -10.98 11.41
N THR A 697 21.27 -10.38 10.38
CA THR A 697 21.32 -8.93 10.15
C THR A 697 20.58 -8.58 8.87
N PHE A 698 19.69 -7.59 8.95
CA PHE A 698 18.82 -7.13 7.86
C PHE A 698 19.08 -5.65 7.60
N ASP A 699 19.87 -5.34 6.57
CA ASP A 699 20.23 -3.95 6.25
C ASP A 699 19.02 -3.12 5.80
N GLU A 700 18.14 -3.73 5.02
CA GLU A 700 16.97 -3.08 4.42
C GLU A 700 15.68 -3.48 5.12
N TYR A 701 14.60 -2.72 4.91
CA TYR A 701 13.26 -3.14 5.30
C TYR A 701 12.74 -4.19 4.31
N GLY A 702 11.81 -5.04 4.75
CA GLY A 702 11.23 -6.07 3.90
C GLY A 702 10.94 -7.38 4.61
N GLU A 703 10.54 -8.38 3.83
CA GLU A 703 10.17 -9.71 4.30
C GLU A 703 11.29 -10.71 4.00
N TYR A 704 11.79 -11.38 5.04
CA TYR A 704 12.87 -12.34 4.95
C TYR A 704 12.40 -13.74 5.36
N ILE A 705 12.96 -14.78 4.75
CA ILE A 705 12.80 -16.17 5.18
C ILE A 705 14.16 -16.72 5.60
N MET A 706 14.18 -17.33 6.79
CA MET A 706 15.33 -18.03 7.32
C MET A 706 14.96 -19.48 7.65
N ASP A 707 15.57 -20.40 6.93
CA ASP A 707 15.44 -21.83 7.18
C ASP A 707 16.68 -22.38 7.93
N LEU A 708 16.45 -23.19 8.96
CA LEU A 708 17.48 -23.94 9.67
C LEU A 708 17.46 -25.40 9.22
N TYR A 709 18.63 -25.97 8.91
CA TYR A 709 18.77 -27.35 8.50
C TYR A 709 19.79 -28.09 9.35
N GLN A 710 19.47 -29.31 9.78
CA GLN A 710 20.45 -30.26 10.27
C GLN A 710 21.17 -30.89 9.09
N LYS A 711 22.50 -30.86 9.11
CA LYS A 711 23.35 -31.56 8.15
C LYS A 711 23.82 -32.88 8.76
N ASP A 712 23.54 -33.98 8.08
CA ASP A 712 24.05 -35.29 8.46
C ASP A 712 25.49 -35.55 7.97
N GLU A 713 26.04 -36.73 8.26
CA GLU A 713 27.40 -37.13 7.86
C GLU A 713 27.57 -37.28 6.34
N ASN A 714 26.48 -37.54 5.62
CA ASN A 714 26.48 -37.71 4.16
C ASN A 714 26.25 -36.40 3.40
N GLY A 715 25.99 -35.29 4.12
CA GLY A 715 25.72 -33.98 3.53
C GLY A 715 24.26 -33.78 3.10
N GLN A 716 23.35 -34.66 3.51
CA GLN A 716 21.91 -34.48 3.38
C GLN A 716 21.43 -33.49 4.45
N LEU A 717 20.55 -32.60 4.05
CA LEU A 717 19.91 -31.62 4.91
C LEU A 717 18.52 -32.10 5.31
N LYS A 718 18.18 -31.88 6.58
CA LYS A 718 16.82 -32.04 7.10
C LYS A 718 16.36 -30.72 7.70
N ASN A 719 15.26 -30.16 7.18
CA ASN A 719 14.72 -28.90 7.67
C ASN A 719 14.25 -29.03 9.13
N LEU A 720 14.68 -28.11 9.98
CA LEU A 720 14.35 -28.04 11.41
C LEU A 720 13.33 -26.94 11.70
N ALA A 721 13.52 -25.78 11.08
CA ALA A 721 12.71 -24.60 11.31
C ALA A 721 12.69 -23.68 10.09
N ARG A 722 11.61 -22.91 9.97
CA ARG A 722 11.40 -21.84 9.00
C ARG A 722 10.87 -20.61 9.74
N TYR A 723 11.62 -19.54 9.69
CA TYR A 723 11.25 -18.25 10.27
C TYR A 723 10.98 -17.25 9.15
N GLN A 724 9.81 -16.61 9.17
CA GLN A 724 9.56 -15.43 8.37
C GLN A 724 9.78 -14.19 9.23
N VAL A 725 10.62 -13.26 8.78
CA VAL A 725 10.97 -12.04 9.50
C VAL A 725 10.52 -10.85 8.67
N ASN A 726 9.49 -10.15 9.13
CA ASN A 726 8.98 -8.95 8.50
C ASN A 726 9.60 -7.75 9.22
N ARG A 727 10.65 -7.18 8.62
CA ARG A 727 11.32 -5.99 9.12
C ARG A 727 10.61 -4.74 8.59
N LYS A 728 10.01 -3.96 9.48
CA LYS A 728 9.29 -2.72 9.14
C LYS A 728 9.79 -1.54 9.97
N PRO A 729 9.62 -0.29 9.50
CA PRO A 729 9.79 0.90 10.32
C PRO A 729 9.01 0.80 11.63
N ALA A 730 9.56 1.34 12.71
CA ALA A 730 8.95 1.22 14.04
C ALA A 730 7.53 1.79 14.13
N SER A 731 7.21 2.78 13.30
CA SER A 731 5.88 3.41 13.17
C SER A 731 4.86 2.52 12.45
N GLU A 732 5.30 1.70 11.48
CA GLU A 732 4.43 0.85 10.66
C GLU A 732 4.22 -0.54 11.25
N LEU A 733 5.01 -0.89 12.27
CA LEU A 733 4.84 -2.13 13.01
C LEU A 733 3.40 -2.22 13.54
N TYR A 734 2.71 -3.29 13.15
CA TYR A 734 1.39 -3.67 13.63
C TYR A 734 0.21 -2.78 13.20
N GLN A 735 0.42 -1.75 12.38
CA GLN A 735 -0.69 -0.94 11.83
C GLN A 735 -1.61 -1.75 10.90
N ASP A 736 -1.06 -2.75 10.22
CA ASP A 736 -1.75 -3.65 9.26
C ASP A 736 -2.01 -5.05 9.85
N ASP A 737 -2.02 -5.19 11.19
CA ASP A 737 -2.33 -6.48 11.83
C ASP A 737 -3.85 -6.68 11.90
N ALA A 738 -4.35 -7.59 11.06
CA ALA A 738 -5.76 -7.92 11.01
C ALA A 738 -6.33 -8.43 12.34
N ARG A 739 -5.50 -9.02 13.22
CA ARG A 739 -5.93 -9.45 14.55
C ARG A 739 -6.19 -8.28 15.46
N LEU A 740 -5.31 -7.26 15.45
CA LEU A 740 -5.52 -6.04 16.23
C LEU A 740 -6.75 -5.27 15.75
N LEU A 741 -6.96 -5.20 14.43
CA LEU A 741 -8.16 -4.62 13.83
C LEU A 741 -9.42 -5.34 14.34
N MET A 742 -9.39 -6.68 14.38
CA MET A 742 -10.48 -7.50 14.88
C MET A 742 -10.69 -7.34 16.40
N GLU A 743 -9.63 -7.25 17.21
CA GLU A 743 -9.74 -6.99 18.65
C GLU A 743 -10.37 -5.63 18.95
N GLN A 744 -9.96 -4.58 18.23
CA GLN A 744 -10.56 -3.23 18.33
C GLN A 744 -12.05 -3.28 17.97
N LEU A 745 -12.38 -3.89 16.83
CA LEU A 745 -13.78 -4.07 16.41
C LEU A 745 -14.57 -4.91 17.42
N GLN A 746 -13.99 -5.97 18.00
CA GLN A 746 -14.65 -6.81 19.00
C GLN A 746 -14.85 -6.10 20.34
N SER A 747 -13.91 -5.26 20.78
CA SER A 747 -14.12 -4.42 21.97
C SER A 747 -15.26 -3.43 21.78
N ASP A 748 -15.47 -2.96 20.55
CA ASP A 748 -16.55 -2.04 20.19
C ASP A 748 -17.89 -2.78 19.98
N MET A 749 -17.83 -4.01 19.46
CA MET A 749 -18.99 -4.89 19.31
C MET A 749 -19.46 -5.53 20.63
N LYS A 750 -18.73 -5.37 21.76
CA LYS A 750 -19.12 -5.92 23.07
C LYS A 750 -20.42 -5.36 23.66
N GLN A 751 -21.14 -4.50 22.95
CA GLN A 751 -22.53 -4.15 23.27
C GLN A 751 -23.60 -4.88 22.44
N ASN A 752 -23.22 -5.79 21.52
CA ASN A 752 -24.16 -6.67 20.84
C ASN A 752 -23.59 -8.09 20.66
N ARG A 753 -24.18 -9.01 21.45
CA ARG A 753 -24.12 -10.49 21.37
C ARG A 753 -23.07 -11.18 22.23
N GLU A 754 -23.43 -11.36 23.50
CA GLU A 754 -23.41 -12.71 24.05
C GLU A 754 -24.59 -13.49 23.44
N ASP A 755 -24.36 -14.77 23.16
CA ASP A 755 -25.34 -15.79 22.76
C ASP A 755 -25.96 -15.66 21.36
N GLU A 756 -25.49 -16.46 20.38
CA GLU A 756 -26.38 -17.10 19.40
C GLU A 756 -25.79 -18.23 18.51
N GLU A 757 -24.50 -18.61 18.60
CA GLU A 757 -23.94 -19.73 17.79
C GLU A 757 -23.47 -20.95 18.62
N ARG A 758 -24.03 -21.14 19.82
CA ARG A 758 -23.92 -22.42 20.54
C ARG A 758 -25.23 -23.16 20.43
N LYS A 759 -25.31 -24.09 19.47
CA LYS A 759 -26.28 -25.21 19.31
C LYS A 759 -26.95 -25.24 17.94
N GLN A 760 -26.23 -25.67 16.91
CA GLN A 760 -26.81 -26.52 15.86
C GLN A 760 -25.65 -27.11 15.05
N ASP A 761 -25.41 -28.42 15.19
CA ASP A 761 -24.65 -29.33 14.28
C ASP A 761 -23.73 -30.34 15.00
N GLU A 762 -23.56 -30.27 16.33
CA GLU A 762 -22.53 -31.08 17.00
C GLU A 762 -22.95 -32.50 17.43
N SER A 763 -24.24 -32.88 17.36
CA SER A 763 -24.70 -34.12 18.00
C SER A 763 -24.51 -35.42 17.20
N ASP A 764 -24.02 -35.39 15.95
CA ASP A 764 -23.91 -36.59 15.09
C ASP A 764 -22.56 -36.72 14.34
N LYS A 765 -21.47 -36.12 14.83
CA LYS A 765 -20.14 -36.33 14.20
C LYS A 765 -19.47 -37.60 14.74
N GLU A 766 -19.06 -38.50 13.84
CA GLU A 766 -18.27 -39.69 14.18
C GLU A 766 -16.96 -39.33 14.91
N LEU A 767 -16.56 -40.13 15.91
CA LEU A 767 -15.34 -39.92 16.71
C LEU A 767 -14.07 -39.73 15.85
N GLY A 768 -13.99 -40.40 14.69
CA GLY A 768 -12.89 -40.26 13.73
C GLY A 768 -12.86 -38.92 12.98
N ALA A 769 -14.00 -38.24 12.82
CA ALA A 769 -14.05 -36.89 12.27
C ALA A 769 -13.51 -35.86 13.28
N LEU A 770 -13.91 -35.98 14.56
CA LEU A 770 -13.45 -35.07 15.63
C LEU A 770 -11.93 -35.16 15.87
N LYS A 771 -11.35 -36.37 15.82
CA LYS A 771 -9.88 -36.53 15.89
C LYS A 771 -9.15 -35.87 14.73
N ARG A 772 -9.71 -35.94 13.52
CA ARG A 772 -9.16 -35.26 12.33
C ARG A 772 -9.28 -33.74 12.44
N ASP A 773 -10.40 -33.24 12.95
CA ASP A 773 -10.63 -31.80 13.18
C ASP A 773 -9.60 -31.24 14.20
N ILE A 774 -9.33 -31.96 15.30
CA ILE A 774 -8.26 -31.60 16.25
C ILE A 774 -6.89 -31.58 15.57
N GLN A 775 -6.53 -32.64 14.85
CA GLN A 775 -5.22 -32.71 14.19
C GLN A 775 -5.04 -31.56 13.18
N ARG A 776 -6.07 -31.27 12.39
CA ARG A 776 -6.08 -30.15 11.44
C ARG A 776 -5.87 -28.81 12.14
N ALA A 777 -6.56 -28.55 13.24
CA ALA A 777 -6.37 -27.32 14.02
C ALA A 777 -4.94 -27.21 14.58
N MET A 778 -4.34 -28.33 15.00
CA MET A 778 -2.95 -28.39 15.46
C MET A 778 -1.93 -28.12 14.34
N ASP A 779 -2.19 -28.58 13.12
CA ASP A 779 -1.31 -28.37 11.97
C ASP A 779 -1.37 -26.93 11.46
N LEU A 780 -2.56 -26.31 11.51
CA LEU A 780 -2.77 -24.90 11.14
C LEU A 780 -2.40 -23.89 12.24
N LYS A 781 -2.16 -24.37 13.47
CA LYS A 781 -1.89 -23.54 14.65
C LYS A 781 -3.00 -22.50 14.91
N ASP A 782 -4.26 -22.86 14.67
CA ASP A 782 -5.43 -22.00 14.87
C ASP A 782 -6.01 -22.22 16.29
N PRO A 783 -5.87 -21.24 17.21
CA PRO A 783 -6.29 -21.40 18.60
C PRO A 783 -7.81 -21.52 18.77
N GLU A 784 -8.60 -20.79 17.96
CA GLU A 784 -10.06 -20.85 18.04
C GLU A 784 -10.57 -22.21 17.53
N MET A 785 -10.06 -22.66 16.38
CA MET A 785 -10.43 -23.96 15.84
C MET A 785 -10.04 -25.08 16.79
N LEU A 786 -8.88 -24.96 17.45
CA LEU A 786 -8.38 -25.94 18.42
C LEU A 786 -9.26 -25.98 19.67
N GLU A 787 -9.65 -24.82 20.21
CA GLU A 787 -10.55 -24.73 21.37
C GLU A 787 -11.93 -25.33 21.08
N ARG A 788 -12.53 -25.00 19.92
CA ARG A 788 -13.81 -25.58 19.48
C ARG A 788 -13.71 -27.09 19.28
N SER A 789 -12.65 -27.57 18.62
CA SER A 789 -12.45 -29.00 18.33
C SER A 789 -12.18 -29.81 19.60
N ILE A 790 -11.43 -29.24 20.57
CA ILE A 790 -11.23 -29.84 21.89
C ILE A 790 -12.56 -29.95 22.62
N ALA A 791 -13.35 -28.87 22.69
CA ALA A 791 -14.64 -28.88 23.38
C ALA A 791 -15.62 -29.90 22.78
N ALA A 792 -15.69 -29.98 21.45
CA ALA A 792 -16.51 -30.95 20.74
C ALA A 792 -16.06 -32.40 21.00
N PHE A 793 -14.75 -32.66 21.05
CA PHE A 793 -14.22 -33.99 21.38
C PHE A 793 -14.46 -34.36 22.85
N GLU A 794 -14.29 -33.43 23.79
CA GLU A 794 -14.57 -33.64 25.21
C GLU A 794 -16.05 -33.95 25.49
N ALA A 795 -16.96 -33.34 24.73
CA ALA A 795 -18.39 -33.64 24.82
C ALA A 795 -18.73 -35.11 24.50
N THR A 796 -17.85 -35.83 23.79
CA THR A 796 -17.99 -37.28 23.54
C THR A 796 -17.51 -38.17 24.70
N ASN A 797 -17.01 -37.57 25.78
CA ASN A 797 -16.44 -38.24 26.94
C ASN A 797 -15.27 -39.20 26.59
N PRO A 798 -14.19 -38.68 25.97
CA PRO A 798 -13.04 -39.47 25.53
C PRO A 798 -12.23 -40.00 26.74
N PRO A 799 -11.36 -41.02 26.55
CA PRO A 799 -10.52 -41.54 27.63
C PRO A 799 -9.64 -40.44 28.26
N GLU A 800 -9.53 -40.44 29.58
CA GLU A 800 -8.80 -39.43 30.37
C GLU A 800 -7.31 -39.28 29.97
N ASN A 801 -6.74 -40.33 29.35
CA ASN A 801 -5.36 -40.40 28.83
C ASN A 801 -5.26 -40.39 27.30
N ASP A 802 -6.23 -39.83 26.56
CA ASP A 802 -6.10 -39.71 25.11
C ASP A 802 -4.90 -38.81 24.73
N LYS A 803 -3.90 -39.41 24.07
CA LYS A 803 -2.63 -38.74 23.69
C LYS A 803 -2.87 -37.54 22.77
N LEU A 804 -3.88 -37.57 21.89
CA LEU A 804 -4.18 -36.48 20.96
C LEU A 804 -4.77 -35.29 21.72
N LEU A 805 -5.73 -35.54 22.62
CA LEU A 805 -6.35 -34.49 23.45
C LEU A 805 -5.32 -33.81 24.37
N GLN A 806 -4.41 -34.57 24.97
CA GLN A 806 -3.33 -34.01 25.79
C GLN A 806 -2.37 -33.14 24.96
N LYS A 807 -1.97 -33.60 23.77
CA LYS A 807 -1.15 -32.81 22.84
C LYS A 807 -1.86 -31.53 22.41
N ALA A 808 -3.15 -31.60 22.08
CA ALA A 808 -3.96 -30.47 21.67
C ALA A 808 -4.09 -29.41 22.77
N LYS A 809 -4.39 -29.80 24.02
CA LYS A 809 -4.46 -28.88 25.16
C LYS A 809 -3.13 -28.18 25.45
N ARG A 810 -2.02 -28.93 25.42
CA ARG A 810 -0.67 -28.35 25.58
C ARG A 810 -0.38 -27.33 24.49
N LEU A 811 -0.70 -27.64 23.23
CA LEU A 811 -0.53 -26.71 22.12
C LEU A 811 -1.40 -25.45 22.30
N LEU A 812 -2.64 -25.59 22.74
CA LEU A 812 -3.52 -24.44 23.02
C LEU A 812 -2.95 -23.53 24.10
N GLU A 813 -2.44 -24.10 25.20
CA GLU A 813 -1.78 -23.34 26.27
C GLU A 813 -0.53 -22.62 25.77
N LEU A 814 0.26 -23.27 24.91
CA LEU A 814 1.43 -22.68 24.27
C LEU A 814 1.06 -21.53 23.33
N LEU A 815 0.03 -21.69 22.50
CA LEU A 815 -0.45 -20.64 21.59
C LEU A 815 -1.00 -19.43 22.37
N ARG A 816 -1.71 -19.65 23.47
CA ARG A 816 -2.16 -18.57 24.37
C ARG A 816 -0.99 -17.84 25.03
N ALA A 817 -0.01 -18.58 25.55
CA ALA A 817 1.18 -17.97 26.14
C ALA A 817 1.98 -17.13 25.11
N LYS A 818 2.03 -17.58 23.86
CA LYS A 818 2.61 -16.83 22.74
C LYS A 818 1.83 -15.54 22.47
N GLU A 819 0.51 -15.62 22.44
CA GLU A 819 -0.38 -14.45 22.24
C GLU A 819 -0.18 -13.41 23.36
N GLU A 820 -0.19 -13.83 24.62
CA GLU A 820 0.10 -12.95 25.76
C GLU A 820 1.47 -12.27 25.65
N LEU A 821 2.50 -13.00 25.20
CA LEU A 821 3.84 -12.48 25.00
C LEU A 821 3.90 -11.45 23.87
N ASN A 822 3.16 -11.70 22.79
CA ASN A 822 2.99 -10.72 21.72
C ASN A 822 2.32 -9.46 22.27
N THR A 823 1.14 -9.55 22.89
CA THR A 823 0.42 -8.40 23.45
C THR A 823 1.27 -7.59 24.42
N ALA A 824 2.03 -8.25 25.31
CA ALA A 824 2.96 -7.58 26.23
C ALA A 824 4.12 -6.87 25.50
N SER A 825 4.62 -7.45 24.40
CA SER A 825 5.65 -6.83 23.56
C SER A 825 5.13 -5.57 22.85
N HIS A 826 3.84 -5.54 22.46
CA HIS A 826 3.19 -4.36 21.90
C HIS A 826 3.00 -3.27 22.95
N SER A 827 2.50 -3.61 24.13
CA SER A 827 2.26 -2.63 25.20
C SER A 827 3.56 -2.01 25.74
N ARG A 828 4.71 -2.69 25.51
CA ARG A 828 6.04 -2.27 25.97
C ARG A 828 6.07 -1.98 27.48
N SER A 829 5.16 -2.61 28.22
CA SER A 829 5.08 -2.54 29.67
C SER A 829 6.06 -3.54 30.25
N LEU A 830 7.08 -3.05 30.98
CA LEU A 830 8.05 -3.92 31.64
C LEU A 830 7.38 -4.97 32.54
N GLN A 831 6.33 -4.55 33.27
CA GLN A 831 5.60 -5.44 34.18
C GLN A 831 4.85 -6.54 33.44
N ASP A 832 4.23 -6.24 32.30
CA ASP A 832 3.46 -7.22 31.54
C ASP A 832 4.39 -8.14 30.76
N LEU A 833 5.51 -7.62 30.24
CA LEU A 833 6.58 -8.39 29.61
C LEU A 833 7.15 -9.43 30.57
N ASP A 834 7.51 -9.04 31.80
CA ASP A 834 8.06 -10.00 32.78
C ASP A 834 7.08 -11.13 33.12
N LYS A 835 5.79 -10.82 33.28
CA LYS A 835 4.74 -11.82 33.53
C LYS A 835 4.57 -12.75 32.33
N ALA A 836 4.48 -12.19 31.14
CA ALA A 836 4.28 -12.96 29.91
C ALA A 836 5.49 -13.85 29.60
N ILE A 837 6.73 -13.36 29.79
CA ILE A 837 7.95 -14.16 29.66
C ILE A 837 7.94 -15.33 30.66
N ALA A 838 7.52 -15.11 31.90
CA ALA A 838 7.45 -16.17 32.91
C ALA A 838 6.42 -17.25 32.53
N ARG A 839 5.24 -16.86 32.03
CA ARG A 839 4.21 -17.79 31.55
C ARG A 839 4.65 -18.54 30.30
N ALA A 840 5.24 -17.84 29.33
CA ALA A 840 5.81 -18.45 28.13
C ALA A 840 6.85 -19.50 28.51
N LYS A 841 7.77 -19.20 29.44
CA LYS A 841 8.76 -20.18 29.94
C LYS A 841 8.11 -21.39 30.60
N ALA A 842 7.00 -21.22 31.32
CA ALA A 842 6.28 -22.32 31.95
C ALA A 842 5.56 -23.21 30.94
N ALA A 843 5.00 -22.62 29.87
CA ALA A 843 4.29 -23.32 28.80
C ALA A 843 5.21 -23.87 27.68
N ASN A 844 6.49 -23.46 27.64
CA ASN A 844 7.45 -23.77 26.57
C ASN A 844 7.98 -25.21 26.63
N TYR A 845 7.12 -26.18 26.30
CA TYR A 845 7.55 -27.54 26.03
C TYR A 845 8.28 -27.61 24.67
N ASP A 846 9.21 -28.57 24.53
CA ASP A 846 10.02 -28.80 23.32
C ASP A 846 10.77 -27.57 22.76
N SER A 847 10.93 -26.51 23.56
CA SER A 847 11.64 -25.28 23.17
C SER A 847 11.00 -24.53 21.98
N LEU A 848 9.69 -24.70 21.78
CA LEU A 848 8.93 -24.09 20.67
C LEU A 848 8.75 -22.56 20.78
N LEU A 849 8.82 -22.00 21.99
CA LEU A 849 8.74 -20.55 22.25
C LEU A 849 10.11 -19.88 22.47
N ASP A 850 11.22 -20.59 22.25
CA ASP A 850 12.57 -20.07 22.55
C ASP A 850 12.83 -18.75 21.81
N LEU A 851 12.44 -18.64 20.54
CA LEU A 851 12.63 -17.42 19.76
C LEU A 851 11.86 -16.24 20.38
N GLN A 852 10.56 -16.43 20.65
CA GLN A 852 9.72 -15.34 21.17
C GLN A 852 10.17 -14.94 22.57
N ILE A 853 10.61 -15.89 23.40
CA ILE A 853 11.18 -15.62 24.73
C ILE A 853 12.50 -14.83 24.63
N VAL A 854 13.40 -15.19 23.70
CA VAL A 854 14.65 -14.47 23.47
C VAL A 854 14.38 -13.04 23.01
N MET A 855 13.46 -12.86 22.05
CA MET A 855 13.07 -11.54 21.54
C MET A 855 12.43 -10.68 22.64
N ALA A 856 11.44 -11.21 23.36
CA ALA A 856 10.78 -10.50 24.45
C ALA A 856 11.77 -10.17 25.59
N GLY A 857 12.71 -11.07 25.89
CA GLY A 857 13.79 -10.84 26.84
C GLY A 857 14.70 -9.68 26.42
N ARG A 858 15.10 -9.64 25.14
CA ARG A 858 15.91 -8.53 24.59
C ARG A 858 15.16 -7.21 24.66
N LEU A 859 13.89 -7.18 24.26
CA LEU A 859 13.04 -6.00 24.35
C LEU A 859 12.91 -5.53 25.81
N ARG A 860 12.70 -6.44 26.76
CA ARG A 860 12.66 -6.11 28.19
C ARG A 860 14.00 -5.51 28.65
N ASP A 861 15.12 -6.11 28.29
CA ASP A 861 16.45 -5.63 28.69
C ASP A 861 16.76 -4.25 28.08
N GLN A 862 16.33 -4.03 26.83
CA GLN A 862 16.39 -2.74 26.15
C GLN A 862 15.53 -1.68 26.88
N LEU A 863 14.28 -1.98 27.20
CA LEU A 863 13.40 -1.08 27.95
C LEU A 863 13.98 -0.75 29.33
N HIS A 864 14.55 -1.74 30.02
CA HIS A 864 15.23 -1.53 31.30
C HIS A 864 16.45 -0.61 31.15
N ARG A 865 17.23 -0.77 30.07
CA ARG A 865 18.35 0.12 29.74
C ARG A 865 17.87 1.55 29.49
N ILE A 866 16.82 1.75 28.69
CA ILE A 866 16.22 3.06 28.40
C ILE A 866 15.77 3.72 29.71
N GLU A 867 15.07 2.99 30.58
CA GLU A 867 14.59 3.52 31.84
C GLU A 867 15.72 3.84 32.82
N LYS A 868 16.78 3.02 32.84
CA LYS A 868 18.01 3.32 33.60
C LYS A 868 18.69 4.59 33.11
N LEU A 869 18.81 4.78 31.80
CA LEU A 869 19.37 6.00 31.20
C LEU A 869 18.50 7.22 31.56
N ARG A 870 17.18 7.09 31.46
CA ARG A 870 16.21 8.15 31.82
C ARG A 870 16.36 8.53 33.29
N HIS A 871 16.35 7.55 34.20
CA HIS A 871 16.49 7.77 35.65
C HIS A 871 17.85 8.38 36.02
N SER A 872 18.91 8.07 35.28
CA SER A 872 20.23 8.65 35.53
C SER A 872 20.24 10.19 35.41
N VAL A 873 19.47 10.74 34.47
CA VAL A 873 19.32 12.19 34.29
C VAL A 873 18.28 12.77 35.26
N LEU A 874 17.14 12.09 35.44
CA LEU A 874 16.05 12.58 36.30
C LEU A 874 16.43 12.65 37.79
N ASN A 875 17.31 11.76 38.25
CA ASN A 875 17.78 11.71 39.63
C ASN A 875 19.04 12.56 39.87
N MET A 876 19.47 13.34 38.88
CA MET A 876 20.62 14.24 39.02
C MET A 876 20.34 15.33 40.07
N ASP A 877 21.33 15.65 40.91
CA ASP A 877 21.19 16.73 41.89
C ASP A 877 20.99 18.08 41.19
N ASN A 878 20.02 18.87 41.68
CA ASN A 878 19.77 20.24 41.24
C ASN A 878 21.01 21.13 41.33
N ARG A 879 21.95 20.82 42.24
CA ARG A 879 23.24 21.51 42.35
C ARG A 879 24.12 21.31 41.11
N THR A 880 24.12 20.11 40.53
CA THR A 880 24.90 19.76 39.33
C THR A 880 24.34 20.48 38.09
N ILE A 881 23.02 20.59 37.97
CA ILE A 881 22.39 21.37 36.88
C ILE A 881 22.72 22.86 37.02
N SER A 882 22.75 23.35 38.26
CA SER A 882 23.10 24.74 38.55
C SER A 882 24.57 25.03 38.23
N GLU A 883 25.49 24.08 38.47
CA GLU A 883 26.91 24.16 38.07
C GLU A 883 27.07 24.31 36.56
N ILE A 884 26.42 23.47 35.77
CA ILE A 884 26.48 23.54 34.31
C ILE A 884 26.02 24.92 33.79
N ARG A 885 25.01 25.51 34.44
CA ARG A 885 24.48 26.83 34.07
C ARG A 885 25.42 27.98 34.41
N THR A 886 26.37 27.83 35.35
CA THR A 886 27.26 28.93 35.74
C THR A 886 28.48 29.09 34.83
N TYR A 887 28.74 28.15 33.91
CA TYR A 887 29.84 28.30 32.96
C TYR A 887 29.65 29.52 32.04
N GLY A 888 30.61 30.45 32.07
CA GLY A 888 30.68 31.57 31.15
C GLY A 888 31.08 31.13 29.74
N ASN A 889 32.09 30.25 29.66
CA ASN A 889 32.50 29.54 28.47
C ASN A 889 32.54 28.03 28.81
N PRO A 890 31.74 27.17 28.16
CA PRO A 890 31.71 25.76 28.47
C PRO A 890 33.04 25.10 28.06
N PRO A 891 33.61 24.23 28.90
CA PRO A 891 34.76 23.42 28.50
C PRO A 891 34.42 22.47 27.34
N ASP A 892 35.46 21.96 26.67
CA ASP A 892 35.33 21.04 25.54
C ASP A 892 34.50 19.79 25.92
N GLY A 893 33.50 19.46 25.08
CA GLY A 893 32.60 18.33 25.27
C GLY A 893 31.36 18.64 26.11
N VAL A 894 31.38 19.64 27.01
CA VAL A 894 30.21 20.01 27.85
C VAL A 894 29.09 20.59 27.01
N HIS A 895 29.41 21.53 26.12
CA HIS A 895 28.42 22.12 25.21
C HIS A 895 27.87 21.07 24.24
N GLN A 896 28.74 20.22 23.70
CA GLN A 896 28.38 19.19 22.73
C GLN A 896 27.46 18.12 23.34
N SER A 897 27.69 17.75 24.61
CA SER A 897 26.82 16.82 25.35
C SER A 897 25.39 17.35 25.47
N LEU A 898 25.25 18.63 25.82
CA LEU A 898 23.94 19.28 25.91
C LEU A 898 23.32 19.55 24.54
N GLN A 899 24.15 19.88 23.55
CA GLN A 899 23.71 20.10 22.18
C GLN A 899 23.06 18.84 21.62
N ALA A 900 23.70 17.68 21.76
CA ALA A 900 23.12 16.40 21.33
C ALA A 900 21.83 16.09 22.10
N ALA A 901 21.82 16.23 23.42
CA ALA A 901 20.62 15.99 24.21
C ALA A 901 19.45 16.90 23.77
N PHE A 902 19.68 18.18 23.52
CA PHE A 902 18.63 19.12 23.11
C PHE A 902 18.17 18.93 21.67
N LEU A 903 19.04 18.48 20.77
CA LEU A 903 18.63 18.07 19.42
C LEU A 903 17.61 16.93 19.49
N LEU A 904 17.89 15.89 20.28
CA LEU A 904 16.98 14.76 20.48
C LEU A 904 15.63 15.21 21.06
N LEU A 905 15.63 16.19 21.98
CA LEU A 905 14.40 16.77 22.57
C LEU A 905 13.66 17.77 21.66
N GLY A 906 13.99 17.82 20.36
CA GLY A 906 13.29 18.61 19.34
C GLY A 906 13.68 20.09 19.25
N ASN A 907 14.83 20.49 19.79
CA ASN A 907 15.31 21.88 19.66
C ASN A 907 16.06 22.08 18.33
N SER A 908 15.98 23.28 17.75
CA SER A 908 16.58 23.55 16.44
C SER A 908 18.11 23.54 16.50
N LYS A 909 18.75 23.07 15.41
CA LYS A 909 20.23 23.07 15.27
C LYS A 909 20.85 24.46 15.39
N LYS A 910 20.11 25.52 15.07
CA LYS A 910 20.57 26.91 15.20
C LYS A 910 20.63 27.33 16.67
N ASP A 911 19.62 26.96 17.45
CA ASP A 911 19.50 27.34 18.86
C ASP A 911 20.56 26.66 19.71
N VAL A 912 20.74 25.34 19.53
CA VAL A 912 21.66 24.55 20.35
C VAL A 912 23.14 24.84 20.06
N LYS A 913 23.46 25.53 18.95
CA LYS A 913 24.84 26.01 18.66
C LYS A 913 25.26 27.18 19.52
N VAL A 914 24.31 27.88 20.15
CA VAL A 914 24.59 29.06 20.97
C VAL A 914 24.53 28.68 22.44
N TRP A 915 25.66 28.77 23.15
CA TRP A 915 25.74 28.39 24.57
C TRP A 915 24.71 29.10 25.46
N LYS A 916 24.47 30.40 25.23
CA LYS A 916 23.46 31.18 25.96
C LYS A 916 22.06 30.62 25.80
N THR A 917 21.73 30.07 24.64
CA THR A 917 20.44 29.42 24.37
C THR A 917 20.35 28.08 25.09
N CYS A 918 21.42 27.27 25.10
CA CYS A 918 21.51 26.05 25.92
C CYS A 918 21.30 26.34 27.42
N GLN A 919 21.92 27.41 27.95
CA GLN A 919 21.72 27.86 29.34
C GLN A 919 20.26 28.27 29.62
N SER A 920 19.58 28.87 28.64
CA SER A 920 18.16 29.22 28.72
C SER A 920 17.26 27.99 28.73
N ILE A 921 17.52 27.02 27.83
CA ILE A 921 16.79 25.75 27.76
C ILE A 921 16.90 24.98 29.08
N LEU A 922 18.10 24.88 29.67
CA LEU A 922 18.30 24.27 31.00
C LEU A 922 17.54 24.98 32.13
N GLY A 923 17.23 26.27 31.98
CA GLY A 923 16.53 27.07 32.97
C GLY A 923 15.00 27.03 32.86
N LYS A 924 14.43 26.41 31.83
CA LYS A 924 12.97 26.33 31.64
C LYS A 924 12.33 25.44 32.70
N THR A 925 11.12 25.80 33.12
CA THR A 925 10.32 25.07 34.12
C THR A 925 8.96 24.65 33.56
N GLY A 926 8.22 23.81 34.29
CA GLY A 926 6.88 23.40 33.88
C GLY A 926 6.88 22.44 32.67
N ARG A 927 6.03 22.71 31.67
CA ARG A 927 5.89 21.87 30.47
C ARG A 927 7.16 21.85 29.61
N ASP A 928 7.92 22.95 29.60
CA ASP A 928 9.13 23.10 28.79
C ASP A 928 10.43 22.69 29.51
N SER A 929 10.33 22.15 30.72
CA SER A 929 11.49 21.66 31.47
C SER A 929 12.18 20.53 30.72
N VAL A 930 13.50 20.60 30.61
CA VAL A 930 14.34 19.52 30.05
C VAL A 930 14.04 18.19 30.73
N MET A 931 13.88 18.17 32.05
CA MET A 931 13.59 16.94 32.79
C MET A 931 12.24 16.33 32.41
N ARG A 932 11.21 17.17 32.20
CA ARG A 932 9.90 16.68 31.74
C ARG A 932 9.97 16.15 30.31
N LYS A 933 10.71 16.83 29.44
CA LYS A 933 10.93 16.36 28.06
C LYS A 933 11.70 15.04 28.01
N ILE A 934 12.72 14.86 28.85
CA ILE A 934 13.46 13.59 28.98
C ILE A 934 12.56 12.48 29.56
N SER A 935 11.70 12.81 30.53
CA SER A 935 10.76 11.86 31.10
C SER A 935 9.76 11.33 30.07
N GLY A 936 9.32 12.16 29.13
CA GLY A 936 8.37 11.79 28.07
C GLY A 936 9.03 11.46 26.73
N PHE A 937 10.37 11.37 26.66
CA PHE A 937 11.07 11.05 25.42
C PHE A 937 10.96 9.55 25.12
N ASP A 938 10.42 9.23 23.94
CA ASP A 938 10.47 7.92 23.32
C ASP A 938 11.40 7.97 22.09
N PRO A 939 12.45 7.13 22.02
CA PRO A 939 13.30 7.01 20.83
C PRO A 939 12.52 6.77 19.53
N LYS A 940 11.38 6.09 19.57
CA LYS A 940 10.58 5.78 18.37
C LYS A 940 10.04 7.02 17.66
N ASP A 941 9.82 8.10 18.40
CA ASP A 941 9.29 9.36 17.87
C ASP A 941 10.41 10.28 17.34
N CYS A 942 11.67 9.88 17.48
CA CYS A 942 12.82 10.67 17.06
C CYS A 942 13.22 10.32 15.62
N TYR A 943 13.29 11.32 14.75
CA TYR A 943 13.77 11.13 13.37
C TYR A 943 15.25 10.71 13.33
N LEU A 944 15.57 9.74 12.46
CA LEU A 944 16.94 9.23 12.30
C LEU A 944 17.95 10.33 11.97
N ASP A 945 17.59 11.29 11.12
CA ASP A 945 18.49 12.39 10.72
C ASP A 945 18.82 13.35 11.89
N VAL A 946 17.91 13.49 12.85
CA VAL A 946 18.12 14.23 14.10
C VAL A 946 19.09 13.46 15.00
N ALA A 947 18.90 12.15 15.15
CA ALA A 947 19.81 11.30 15.92
C ALA A 947 21.22 11.28 15.33
N LEU A 948 21.36 11.13 14.01
CA LEU A 948 22.65 11.19 13.30
C LEU A 948 23.31 12.57 13.42
N SER A 949 22.50 13.65 13.38
CA SER A 949 23.00 15.00 13.64
C SER A 949 23.51 15.17 15.08
N ALA A 950 22.83 14.56 16.06
CA ALA A 950 23.27 14.56 17.45
C ALA A 950 24.53 13.71 17.63
N LYS A 951 24.63 12.55 16.96
CA LYS A 951 25.82 11.68 16.94
C LYS A 951 27.06 12.41 16.47
N ALA A 952 26.99 13.09 15.33
CA ALA A 952 28.10 13.86 14.77
C ALA A 952 28.62 14.96 15.71
N VAL A 953 27.78 15.45 16.63
CA VAL A 953 28.18 16.45 17.63
C VAL A 953 28.99 15.83 18.78
N ILE A 954 28.65 14.62 19.22
CA ILE A 954 29.26 13.97 20.39
C ILE A 954 30.38 12.98 20.04
N GLU A 955 30.40 12.43 18.83
CA GLU A 955 31.37 11.43 18.36
C GLU A 955 32.86 11.82 18.54
N PRO A 956 33.27 13.10 18.40
CA PRO A 956 34.65 13.50 18.65
C PRO A 956 35.12 13.38 20.11
N TYR A 957 34.22 13.13 21.06
CA TYR A 957 34.50 13.16 22.49
C TYR A 957 34.29 11.79 23.14
N SER A 958 35.17 11.43 24.08
CA SER A 958 35.02 10.23 24.91
C SER A 958 34.31 10.55 26.23
N LEU A 959 33.67 9.54 26.82
CA LEU A 959 33.01 9.66 28.13
C LEU A 959 33.98 10.12 29.23
N GLU A 960 35.21 9.61 29.21
CA GLU A 960 36.25 9.92 30.20
C GLU A 960 36.63 11.40 30.16
N GLN A 961 36.86 11.95 28.95
CA GLN A 961 37.17 13.37 28.75
C GLN A 961 36.08 14.30 29.29
N ILE A 962 34.80 13.95 29.11
CA ILE A 962 33.70 14.79 29.57
C ILE A 962 33.50 14.64 31.08
N ARG A 963 33.65 13.43 31.62
CA ARG A 963 33.47 13.14 33.04
C ARG A 963 34.53 13.81 33.91
N ASP A 964 35.77 13.92 33.42
CA ASP A 964 36.87 14.61 34.13
C ASP A 964 36.62 16.12 34.28
N VAL A 965 35.77 16.68 33.41
CA VAL A 965 35.44 18.10 33.35
C VAL A 965 34.12 18.41 34.05
N SER A 966 33.07 17.62 33.80
CA SER A 966 31.74 17.83 34.37
C SER A 966 30.97 16.52 34.47
N ALA A 967 30.74 16.07 35.71
CA ALA A 967 29.94 14.88 36.00
C ALA A 967 28.50 15.00 35.47
N GLY A 968 27.91 16.19 35.54
CA GLY A 968 26.56 16.42 35.03
C GLY A 968 26.47 16.38 33.50
N ALA A 969 27.45 16.97 32.80
CA ALA A 969 27.51 16.89 31.35
C ALA A 969 27.74 15.45 30.87
N ALA A 970 28.54 14.68 31.60
CA ALA A 970 28.75 13.25 31.32
C ALA A 970 27.45 12.45 31.40
N THR A 971 26.55 12.76 32.35
CA THR A 971 25.23 12.11 32.41
C THR A 971 24.37 12.43 31.18
N PHE A 972 24.35 13.68 30.72
CA PHE A 972 23.68 14.04 29.46
C PHE A 972 24.32 13.38 28.24
N PHE A 973 25.66 13.25 28.22
CA PHE A 973 26.38 12.54 27.17
C PHE A 973 25.99 11.06 27.10
N VAL A 974 25.99 10.36 28.24
CA VAL A 974 25.61 8.95 28.33
C VAL A 974 24.16 8.75 27.90
N TRP A 975 23.26 9.62 28.36
CA TRP A 975 21.85 9.59 27.95
C TRP A 975 21.70 9.83 26.45
N ALA A 976 22.30 10.89 25.90
CA ALA A 976 22.20 11.21 24.48
C ALA A 976 22.79 10.10 23.60
N LYS A 977 23.98 9.60 23.94
CA LYS A 977 24.62 8.48 23.25
C LYS A 977 23.73 7.24 23.27
N GLY A 978 23.19 6.89 24.44
CA GLY A 978 22.28 5.75 24.57
C GLY A 978 21.01 5.92 23.73
N MET A 979 20.35 7.09 23.78
CA MET A 979 19.15 7.34 22.96
C MET A 979 19.45 7.32 21.47
N ILE A 980 20.61 7.83 21.02
CA ILE A 980 21.06 7.74 19.62
C ILE A 980 21.20 6.27 19.19
N GLU A 981 21.86 5.44 20.01
CA GLU A 981 22.01 4.00 19.72
C GLU A 981 20.63 3.32 19.59
N GLU A 982 19.65 3.69 20.42
CA GLU A 982 18.29 3.14 20.34
C GLU A 982 17.54 3.59 19.07
N VAL A 983 17.68 4.85 18.67
CA VAL A 983 17.08 5.38 17.42
C VAL A 983 17.74 4.72 16.20
N GLU A 984 19.06 4.57 16.19
CA GLU A 984 19.79 3.89 15.11
C GLU A 984 19.40 2.41 14.99
N ALA A 985 19.23 1.72 16.12
CA ALA A 985 18.86 0.31 16.14
C ALA A 985 17.45 0.03 15.60
N THR A 986 16.53 1.01 15.77
CA THR A 986 15.11 0.91 15.37
C THR A 986 14.80 1.62 14.05
N GLY A 987 15.74 2.42 13.54
CA GLY A 987 15.57 3.25 12.33
C GLY A 987 14.89 4.60 12.55
N GLY A 988 14.42 4.90 13.77
CA GLY A 988 13.75 6.15 14.13
C GLY A 988 12.38 6.36 13.46
N ALA A 989 11.82 7.56 13.65
CA ALA A 989 10.57 7.98 13.03
C ALA A 989 10.75 8.33 11.53
N GLN A 990 9.72 8.10 10.72
CA GLN A 990 9.66 8.52 9.32
C GLN A 990 9.11 9.96 9.18
N ARG A 991 9.66 10.74 8.23
CA ARG A 991 9.08 12.04 7.87
C ARG A 991 7.94 11.88 6.85
N PRO A 992 6.94 12.77 6.85
CA PRO A 992 5.85 12.75 5.87
C PRO A 992 6.32 12.73 4.41
N ASP A 993 7.44 13.41 4.11
CA ASP A 993 7.99 13.53 2.75
C ASP A 993 8.76 12.30 2.26
N ASP A 994 9.13 11.37 3.15
CA ASP A 994 9.93 10.19 2.77
C ASP A 994 9.03 9.04 2.24
N LYS A 995 7.71 9.07 2.51
CA LYS A 995 6.73 8.16 1.89
C LYS A 995 6.67 8.30 0.35
N MET A 996 7.08 9.44 -0.20
CA MET A 996 7.18 9.64 -1.66
C MET A 996 8.50 9.17 -2.28
N LYS A 997 9.53 8.86 -1.48
CA LYS A 997 10.84 8.44 -2.02
C LYS A 997 11.02 6.92 -2.09
N ASP A 998 10.32 6.17 -1.25
CA ASP A 998 10.41 4.70 -1.19
C ASP A 998 9.63 3.96 -2.29
N THR A 999 9.14 4.67 -3.32
CA THR A 999 8.58 4.04 -4.53
C THR A 999 9.32 4.39 -5.82
N SER A 1000 10.38 5.21 -5.81
CA SER A 1000 11.09 5.52 -7.07
C SER A 1000 12.40 6.27 -6.90
N THR A 1001 13.48 5.64 -6.43
CA THR A 1001 14.83 6.17 -6.77
C THR A 1001 15.89 5.08 -6.91
N SER A 1002 15.93 4.44 -8.07
CA SER A 1002 17.15 3.76 -8.53
C SER A 1002 18.26 4.81 -8.74
N LYS A 1003 19.30 4.75 -7.91
CA LYS A 1003 20.53 5.52 -8.11
C LYS A 1003 21.22 5.00 -9.36
N LYS A 1004 21.00 5.65 -10.51
CA LYS A 1004 21.89 5.53 -11.67
C LYS A 1004 23.28 6.02 -11.30
N GLY A 1005 24.17 5.08 -11.00
CA GLY A 1005 25.62 5.30 -10.93
C GLY A 1005 26.19 5.61 -12.31
N GLY A 1006 26.31 6.89 -12.63
CA GLY A 1006 27.03 7.36 -13.82
C GLY A 1006 28.52 7.50 -13.54
N ALA A 1007 29.32 6.49 -13.89
CA ALA A 1007 30.77 6.60 -13.92
C ALA A 1007 31.23 7.30 -15.21
N GLY A 1008 31.69 8.54 -15.05
CA GLY A 1008 32.86 9.12 -15.74
C GLY A 1008 32.83 9.33 -17.26
N GLN A 1009 32.85 10.60 -17.68
CA GLN A 1009 33.94 11.11 -18.53
C GLN A 1009 33.98 12.64 -18.52
N GLY A 1010 35.14 13.18 -18.16
CA GLY A 1010 35.38 14.61 -18.07
C GLY A 1010 35.54 15.28 -19.44
N ALA A 1011 34.98 16.47 -19.59
CA ALA A 1011 35.44 17.43 -20.58
C ALA A 1011 35.23 18.87 -20.06
N LYS A 1012 36.36 19.54 -19.83
CA LYS A 1012 36.47 20.99 -19.60
C LYS A 1012 35.73 21.79 -20.68
N LYS A 1013 34.96 22.82 -20.30
CA LYS A 1013 34.90 24.11 -21.01
C LYS A 1013 34.16 25.22 -20.22
N LYS A 1014 34.97 26.04 -19.54
CA LYS A 1014 35.02 27.52 -19.58
C LYS A 1014 33.70 28.31 -19.73
N ARG A 1015 33.41 29.07 -18.66
CA ARG A 1015 32.97 30.50 -18.61
C ARG A 1015 32.38 31.10 -19.89
N LYS A 1016 31.11 31.50 -19.82
CA LYS A 1016 30.72 32.91 -19.68
C LYS A 1016 29.35 33.03 -19.04
#